data_AF-A0A0E0Q5B9-F1
#
_entry.id   AF-A0A0E0Q5B9-F1
#
_cell.length_a   1.000
_cell.length_b   1.000
_cell.length_c   1.000
_cell.angle_alpha   90.00
_cell.angle_beta   90.00
_cell.angle_gamma   90.00
#
_symmetry.space_group_name_H-M   'P 1'
#
loop_
_entity.id
_entity.type
_entity.pdbx_description
1 polymer ?
#
loop_
_entity_poly.entity_id
_entity_poly.type
_entity_poly.pdbx_seq_one_letter_code
_entity_poly.pdbx_strand_id
1 'polypeptide(L)'
;MEATREAAPMAASASSSSPLHIVMFPWLAFGHMIPFLELAKRLARRGLAVTFVSTPRNVARLGAIPPALSAHLRVVPIDLPAVDGLPEGAESTADVPPEKVGLLKKAFDGLAAPFAGFVAEACAAGDGEATTTAAGFSRKPDWIILDFAQNWVWPIAEEHKNLAHPRTKTEHFMVQPPWIPFPSNVAYRRLHGAEWIAAVFRPNASGVSDADRFWEMEHACCRLIIHRSCPEAEPRLFPLLTELFAKPSVPAGLLMPPPPPPPPAGVDDDDDDVSMDDQHIAMAMRWLDEQPERSVIYVALGSEAPLTVGHVRELALGLELAGVHISAAMAATSDSTPAAAAAASSSSSPLHIVVFPWLAFGHMIPFLELSKRLASRGHAVTFVTTPRNAARLGATPPAPLSSSSRLRVVPLDLPAVDGLPEGAESTADVPPEKVGLLKKAFDGLAAPFARFVAEACAAGDGEAVTAAAGFLRKPDWIIPDFAHSWIWPIAEEHKIPYATFLIVTAALVAILGPRRENLTHSRTTAEDYMVQPPWIPFPSNIAYRRRHEAEWMVAAFRANASGVSDMDRFWKSEQHPNCRLIIYRSCPEVEPRLFPLLTELFAKPAIPAGLLMFPDTINNDDDASEQSFVPPAIEWLDKQSEKSVIYVALGSEAPLTEDHVRELALGLELANVRFLWALRPPRGDGGSNDGGAAEILPDGFESRVAARGIVCTQWVPQLRVLAHRAVGGFLTHCGWGSTIESFQFGHPLVMLPFIVDQGLIAEAMAARGIGVEVARNDDGLFHRDDVAAAVRRVMVEEEGKVLARKAKELSDIVGDREQQEMYLDELVGYLQLYK
;
A
#
# COMPACT_ATOMS: atom_id res chain seq x y z
N MET A 1 -54.61 -3.84 -9.81
CA MET A 1 -55.00 -4.13 -8.42
C MET A 1 -53.94 -3.51 -7.52
N GLU A 2 -54.11 -2.22 -7.27
CA GLU A 2 -53.46 -1.51 -6.19
C GLU A 2 -53.95 -2.07 -4.85
N ALA A 3 -53.05 -2.10 -3.86
CA ALA A 3 -53.43 -2.05 -2.46
C ALA A 3 -52.44 -1.11 -1.76
N THR A 4 -52.74 0.18 -1.89
CA THR A 4 -52.25 1.24 -1.01
C THR A 4 -52.62 0.90 0.43
N ARG A 5 -51.63 0.89 1.33
CA ARG A 5 -51.85 0.95 2.78
C ARG A 5 -51.57 2.37 3.22
N GLU A 6 -52.62 3.17 3.30
CA GLU A 6 -52.64 4.45 4.01
C GLU A 6 -52.30 4.23 5.49
N ALA A 7 -51.30 4.94 5.98
CA ALA A 7 -51.13 5.16 7.41
C ALA A 7 -52.01 6.35 7.82
N ALA A 8 -53.01 6.08 8.66
CA ALA A 8 -53.96 7.08 9.14
C ALA A 8 -53.27 8.21 9.95
N PRO A 9 -53.75 9.47 9.86
CA PRO A 9 -53.26 10.56 10.69
C PRO A 9 -53.79 10.39 12.13
N MET A 10 -52.89 10.27 13.10
CA MET A 10 -53.26 10.48 14.51
C MET A 10 -53.56 11.96 14.72
N ALA A 11 -54.86 12.28 14.82
CA ALA A 11 -55.33 13.55 15.36
C ALA A 11 -54.86 13.70 16.81
N ALA A 12 -54.01 14.69 17.09
CA ALA A 12 -53.74 15.16 18.44
C ALA A 12 -54.62 16.38 18.72
N SER A 13 -55.39 16.29 19.80
CA SER A 13 -56.24 17.33 20.36
C SER A 13 -55.46 18.63 20.60
N ALA A 14 -56.01 19.75 20.16
CA ALA A 14 -55.56 21.08 20.55
C ALA A 14 -55.78 21.29 22.06
N SER A 15 -54.72 21.12 22.86
CA SER A 15 -54.58 21.78 24.15
C SER A 15 -53.71 23.02 23.96
N SER A 16 -54.13 24.15 24.54
CA SER A 16 -53.47 25.45 24.44
C SER A 16 -52.19 25.54 25.29
N SER A 17 -51.24 24.61 25.09
CA SER A 17 -49.92 24.69 25.72
C SER A 17 -48.99 25.50 24.82
N SER A 18 -48.38 26.55 25.36
CA SER A 18 -47.32 27.31 24.68
C SER A 18 -46.26 26.37 24.09
N PRO A 19 -45.75 26.67 22.87
CA PRO A 19 -44.86 25.76 22.16
C PRO A 19 -43.59 25.48 22.99
N LEU A 20 -43.11 24.24 22.94
CA LEU A 20 -41.87 23.86 23.64
C LEU A 20 -40.69 24.66 23.07
N HIS A 21 -39.81 25.12 23.95
CA HIS A 21 -38.57 25.79 23.60
C HIS A 21 -37.39 24.83 23.64
N ILE A 22 -36.63 24.77 22.55
CA ILE A 22 -35.51 23.84 22.35
C ILE A 22 -34.24 24.66 22.06
N VAL A 23 -33.20 24.44 22.84
CA VAL A 23 -31.86 24.98 22.54
C VAL A 23 -31.05 23.89 21.84
N MET A 24 -30.37 24.23 20.76
CA MET A 24 -29.49 23.33 20.02
C MET A 24 -28.09 23.88 20.00
N PHE A 25 -27.09 23.07 20.34
CA PHE A 25 -25.70 23.45 20.22
C PHE A 25 -24.88 22.29 19.64
N PRO A 26 -24.60 22.29 18.32
CA PRO A 26 -23.83 21.24 17.66
C PRO A 26 -22.31 21.38 17.83
N TRP A 27 -21.56 20.31 17.54
CA TRP A 27 -20.11 20.37 17.35
C TRP A 27 -19.75 21.25 16.14
N LEU A 28 -18.61 21.96 16.21
CA LEU A 28 -18.18 22.96 15.22
C LEU A 28 -17.57 22.33 13.94
N ALA A 29 -18.31 21.40 13.34
CA ALA A 29 -18.02 20.81 12.04
C ALA A 29 -19.27 20.93 11.15
N PHE A 30 -19.11 21.29 9.87
CA PHE A 30 -20.26 21.48 8.97
C PHE A 30 -21.11 20.21 8.81
N GLY A 31 -20.50 19.03 8.88
CA GLY A 31 -21.20 17.74 8.91
C GLY A 31 -22.15 17.56 10.10
N HIS A 32 -21.97 18.33 11.17
CA HIS A 32 -22.82 18.34 12.36
C HIS A 32 -23.76 19.55 12.37
N MET A 33 -23.25 20.76 12.10
CA MET A 33 -24.02 21.99 12.13
C MET A 33 -25.17 22.01 11.11
N ILE A 34 -24.94 21.55 9.87
CA ILE A 34 -25.96 21.58 8.82
C ILE A 34 -27.15 20.65 9.16
N PRO A 35 -26.96 19.37 9.53
CA PRO A 35 -28.07 18.52 9.95
C PRO A 35 -28.82 19.03 11.19
N PHE A 36 -28.11 19.58 12.18
CA PHE A 36 -28.77 20.19 13.34
C PHE A 36 -29.63 21.38 12.94
N LEU A 37 -29.16 22.22 12.01
CA LEU A 37 -29.93 23.36 11.51
C LEU A 37 -31.16 22.89 10.71
N GLU A 38 -31.06 21.82 9.93
CA GLU A 38 -32.21 21.24 9.24
C GLU A 38 -33.23 20.63 10.20
N LEU A 39 -32.76 20.00 11.29
CA LEU A 39 -33.63 19.58 12.38
C LEU A 39 -34.32 20.79 13.03
N ALA A 40 -33.57 21.85 13.33
CA ALA A 40 -34.09 23.09 13.89
C ALA A 40 -35.21 23.68 13.01
N LYS A 41 -34.99 23.78 11.69
CA LYS A 41 -36.00 24.23 10.72
C LYS A 41 -37.24 23.33 10.72
N ARG A 42 -37.08 22.00 10.79
CA ARG A 42 -38.20 21.04 10.80
C ARG A 42 -39.02 21.08 12.09
N LEU A 43 -38.40 21.41 13.22
CA LEU A 43 -39.08 21.61 14.50
C LEU A 43 -39.78 22.97 14.52
N ALA A 44 -39.12 24.02 14.04
CA ALA A 44 -39.71 25.36 13.89
C ALA A 44 -40.94 25.36 12.96
N ARG A 45 -40.90 24.61 11.84
CA ARG A 45 -42.06 24.41 10.96
C ARG A 45 -43.26 23.73 11.65
N ARG A 46 -43.01 22.99 12.73
CA ARG A 46 -44.06 22.36 13.56
C ARG A 46 -44.53 23.27 14.70
N GLY A 47 -44.10 24.54 14.69
CA GLY A 47 -44.48 25.55 15.68
C GLY A 47 -43.67 25.49 16.98
N LEU A 48 -42.59 24.71 17.05
CA LEU A 48 -41.71 24.66 18.22
C LEU A 48 -40.74 25.84 18.21
N ALA A 49 -40.49 26.46 19.37
CA ALA A 49 -39.47 27.50 19.47
C ALA A 49 -38.09 26.85 19.53
N VAL A 50 -37.16 27.28 18.69
CA VAL A 50 -35.81 26.72 18.59
C VAL A 50 -34.77 27.83 18.64
N THR A 51 -33.79 27.69 19.53
CA THR A 51 -32.60 28.54 19.59
C THR A 51 -31.38 27.73 19.18
N PHE A 52 -30.78 28.08 18.06
CA PHE A 52 -29.59 27.44 17.50
C PHE A 52 -28.34 28.23 17.87
N VAL A 53 -27.44 27.64 18.62
CA VAL A 53 -26.21 28.26 19.11
C VAL A 53 -25.04 27.83 18.24
N SER A 54 -24.21 28.77 17.80
CA SER A 54 -22.95 28.50 17.09
C SER A 54 -22.02 29.71 17.24
N THR A 55 -20.85 29.70 16.62
CA THR A 55 -19.88 30.81 16.69
C THR A 55 -20.15 31.85 15.57
N PRO A 56 -19.73 33.12 15.71
CA PRO A 56 -20.11 34.20 14.81
C PRO A 56 -19.84 33.93 13.32
N ARG A 57 -18.65 33.42 12.97
CA ARG A 57 -18.27 33.11 11.58
C ARG A 57 -19.04 31.93 11.03
N ASN A 58 -19.32 30.93 11.86
CA ASN A 58 -20.14 29.78 11.46
C ASN A 58 -21.61 30.17 11.24
N VAL A 59 -22.16 31.06 12.08
CA VAL A 59 -23.51 31.62 11.87
C VAL A 59 -23.60 32.32 10.52
N ALA A 60 -22.60 33.11 10.15
CA ALA A 60 -22.55 33.75 8.83
C ALA A 60 -22.51 32.74 7.68
N ARG A 61 -21.74 31.65 7.84
CA ARG A 61 -21.58 30.59 6.82
C ARG A 61 -22.80 29.66 6.68
N LEU A 62 -23.62 29.51 7.72
CA LEU A 62 -24.80 28.62 7.70
C LEU A 62 -26.02 29.22 6.97
N GLY A 63 -25.92 30.48 6.54
CA GLY A 63 -26.93 31.16 5.72
C GLY A 63 -28.11 31.73 6.51
N ALA A 64 -28.92 32.56 5.84
CA ALA A 64 -30.04 33.25 6.46
C ALA A 64 -31.19 32.29 6.82
N ILE A 65 -31.84 32.52 7.97
CA ILE A 65 -33.06 31.81 8.34
C ILE A 65 -34.21 32.28 7.46
N PRO A 66 -34.99 31.37 6.85
CA PRO A 66 -36.15 31.76 6.06
C PRO A 66 -37.11 32.64 6.88
N PRO A 67 -37.62 33.77 6.33
CA PRO A 67 -38.48 34.70 7.08
C PRO A 67 -39.70 34.03 7.74
N ALA A 68 -40.25 33.00 7.09
CA ALA A 68 -41.37 32.21 7.60
C ALA A 68 -41.05 31.43 8.89
N LEU A 69 -39.77 31.19 9.18
CA LEU A 69 -39.30 30.47 10.36
C LEU A 69 -38.74 31.40 11.44
N SER A 70 -38.45 32.67 11.14
CA SER A 70 -37.83 33.61 12.08
C SER A 70 -38.63 33.86 13.36
N ALA A 71 -39.94 33.59 13.34
CA ALA A 71 -40.79 33.65 14.54
C ALA A 71 -40.57 32.48 15.52
N HIS A 72 -39.99 31.37 15.04
CA HIS A 72 -39.84 30.12 15.79
C HIS A 72 -38.40 29.57 15.79
N LEU A 73 -37.49 30.12 14.98
CA LEU A 73 -36.09 29.74 14.91
C LEU A 73 -35.20 30.98 15.04
N ARG A 74 -34.41 31.00 16.10
CA ARG A 74 -33.42 32.03 16.37
C ARG A 74 -32.02 31.44 16.34
N VAL A 75 -31.06 32.18 15.78
CA VAL A 75 -29.64 31.82 15.81
C VAL A 75 -28.92 32.76 16.77
N VAL A 76 -28.09 32.22 17.66
CA VAL A 76 -27.33 32.98 18.65
C VAL A 76 -25.83 32.70 18.50
N PRO A 77 -25.02 33.73 18.23
CA PRO A 77 -23.57 33.59 18.20
C PRO A 77 -22.98 33.54 19.64
N ILE A 78 -21.97 32.71 19.85
CA ILE A 78 -21.14 32.67 21.07
C ILE A 78 -19.67 32.71 20.69
N ASP A 79 -18.91 33.61 21.31
CA ASP A 79 -17.51 33.83 20.93
C ASP A 79 -16.62 32.67 21.40
N LEU A 80 -15.86 32.10 20.46
CA LEU A 80 -14.92 31.03 20.73
C LEU A 80 -13.68 31.61 21.44
N PRO A 81 -13.27 31.08 22.61
CA PRO A 81 -12.12 31.61 23.34
C PRO A 81 -10.81 31.28 22.61
N ALA A 82 -9.85 32.20 22.72
CA ALA A 82 -8.52 32.02 22.15
C ALA A 82 -7.75 30.90 22.87
N VAL A 83 -7.05 30.07 22.08
CA VAL A 83 -6.18 28.99 22.57
C VAL A 83 -4.85 29.05 21.85
N ASP A 84 -3.75 29.00 22.60
CA ASP A 84 -2.39 29.01 22.04
C ASP A 84 -2.20 27.89 20.99
N GLY A 85 -1.77 28.27 19.80
CA GLY A 85 -1.51 27.36 18.67
C GLY A 85 -2.72 27.10 17.75
N LEU A 86 -3.93 27.53 18.12
CA LEU A 86 -5.09 27.55 17.23
C LEU A 86 -4.95 28.75 16.26
N PRO A 87 -5.12 28.58 14.94
CA PRO A 87 -5.05 29.69 13.99
C PRO A 87 -6.05 30.81 14.33
N GLU A 88 -5.64 32.06 14.13
CA GLU A 88 -6.48 33.23 14.38
C GLU A 88 -7.75 33.19 13.52
N GLY A 89 -8.92 33.35 14.15
CA GLY A 89 -10.23 33.31 13.47
C GLY A 89 -10.71 31.91 13.05
N ALA A 90 -10.05 30.84 13.49
CA ALA A 90 -10.51 29.47 13.25
C ALA A 90 -11.69 29.12 14.16
N GLU A 91 -12.85 28.80 13.57
CA GLU A 91 -14.07 28.51 14.30
C GLU A 91 -14.68 27.15 13.97
N SER A 92 -14.14 26.42 12.99
CA SER A 92 -14.64 25.09 12.59
C SER A 92 -13.51 24.15 12.20
N THR A 93 -13.83 22.85 12.08
CA THR A 93 -12.87 21.85 11.58
C THR A 93 -12.42 22.11 10.14
N ALA A 94 -13.14 22.94 9.37
CA ALA A 94 -12.71 23.39 8.04
C ALA A 94 -11.63 24.50 8.09
N ASP A 95 -11.46 25.17 9.23
CA ASP A 95 -10.49 26.26 9.40
C ASP A 95 -9.15 25.77 9.96
N VAL A 96 -9.01 24.48 10.26
CA VAL A 96 -7.81 23.90 10.90
C VAL A 96 -7.39 22.58 10.25
N PRO A 97 -6.08 22.29 10.16
CA PRO A 97 -5.61 21.00 9.71
C PRO A 97 -5.91 19.89 10.76
N PRO A 98 -5.97 18.60 10.36
CA PRO A 98 -6.41 17.50 11.22
C PRO A 98 -5.69 17.40 12.58
N GLU A 99 -4.38 17.64 12.60
CA GLU A 99 -3.56 17.59 13.81
C GLU A 99 -3.87 18.70 14.83
N LYS A 100 -4.54 19.78 14.39
CA LYS A 100 -4.95 20.91 15.25
C LYS A 100 -6.40 20.83 15.73
N VAL A 101 -7.18 19.82 15.31
CA VAL A 101 -8.57 19.63 15.76
C VAL A 101 -8.65 19.47 17.29
N GLY A 102 -7.62 18.90 17.93
CA GLY A 102 -7.54 18.85 19.40
C GLY A 102 -7.49 20.23 20.07
N LEU A 103 -6.88 21.23 19.44
CA LEU A 103 -6.85 22.62 19.94
C LEU A 103 -8.20 23.30 19.76
N LEU A 104 -8.92 23.00 18.67
CA LEU A 104 -10.29 23.46 18.47
C LEU A 104 -11.23 22.87 19.54
N LYS A 105 -11.07 21.59 19.89
CA LYS A 105 -11.81 20.97 21.01
C LYS A 105 -11.49 21.63 22.35
N LYS A 106 -10.23 21.99 22.60
CA LYS A 106 -9.82 22.75 23.79
C LYS A 106 -10.46 24.15 23.83
N ALA A 107 -10.57 24.84 22.68
CA ALA A 107 -11.27 26.12 22.60
C ALA A 107 -12.78 25.96 22.82
N PHE A 108 -13.37 24.91 22.25
CA PHE A 108 -14.76 24.54 22.45
C PHE A 108 -15.08 24.23 23.92
N ASP A 109 -14.16 23.62 24.66
CA ASP A 109 -14.30 23.40 26.11
C ASP A 109 -14.34 24.71 26.91
N GLY A 110 -13.63 25.72 26.44
CA GLY A 110 -13.68 27.06 27.03
C GLY A 110 -15.05 27.75 26.88
N LEU A 111 -15.96 27.24 26.05
CA LEU A 111 -17.34 27.73 25.92
C LEU A 111 -18.24 27.34 27.10
N ALA A 112 -17.75 26.52 28.04
CA ALA A 112 -18.54 26.08 29.19
C ALA A 112 -19.14 27.21 30.01
N ALA A 113 -18.32 28.18 30.42
CA ALA A 113 -18.79 29.32 31.22
C ALA A 113 -19.69 30.27 30.42
N PRO A 114 -19.34 30.68 29.18
CA PRO A 114 -20.24 31.44 28.31
C PRO A 114 -21.60 30.78 28.08
N PHE A 115 -21.63 29.47 27.79
CA PHE A 115 -22.86 28.74 27.53
C PHE A 115 -23.70 28.57 28.80
N ALA A 116 -23.08 28.32 29.96
CA ALA A 116 -23.77 28.27 31.24
C ALA A 116 -24.43 29.62 31.59
N GLY A 117 -23.72 30.74 31.35
CA GLY A 117 -24.28 32.08 31.50
C GLY A 117 -25.47 32.33 30.58
N PHE A 118 -25.36 31.91 29.32
CA PHE A 118 -26.46 31.96 28.34
C PHE A 118 -27.69 31.15 28.76
N VAL A 119 -27.51 29.91 29.22
CA VAL A 119 -28.62 29.05 29.69
C VAL A 119 -29.24 29.63 30.96
N ALA A 120 -28.43 30.15 31.89
CA ALA A 120 -28.94 30.80 33.10
C ALA A 120 -29.80 32.03 32.77
N GLU A 121 -29.37 32.85 31.80
CA GLU A 121 -30.16 33.97 31.30
C GLU A 121 -31.44 33.52 30.57
N ALA A 122 -31.38 32.46 29.76
CA ALA A 122 -32.55 31.89 29.11
C ALA A 122 -33.56 31.32 30.12
N CYS A 123 -33.09 30.70 31.20
CA CYS A 123 -33.92 30.19 32.29
C CYS A 123 -34.53 31.29 33.18
N ALA A 124 -33.93 32.48 33.21
CA ALA A 124 -34.48 33.64 33.90
C ALA A 124 -35.72 34.23 33.18
N ALA A 125 -35.97 33.86 31.92
CA ALA A 125 -37.23 34.11 31.24
C ALA A 125 -38.31 33.17 31.82
N GLY A 126 -39.23 33.68 32.65
CA GLY A 126 -40.29 32.89 33.31
C GLY A 126 -41.23 32.16 32.35
N ASP A 127 -42.19 31.39 32.89
CA ASP A 127 -43.16 30.57 32.14
C ASP A 127 -44.27 31.42 31.45
N GLY A 128 -43.90 32.45 30.69
CA GLY A 128 -44.79 33.17 29.78
C GLY A 128 -45.33 34.53 30.25
N GLU A 129 -44.68 35.23 31.19
CA GLU A 129 -44.97 36.66 31.40
C GLU A 129 -44.13 37.55 30.48
N ALA A 130 -44.73 38.65 30.01
CA ALA A 130 -44.30 39.51 28.89
C ALA A 130 -43.03 40.35 29.14
N THR A 131 -41.98 39.76 29.71
CA THR A 131 -40.66 40.35 29.85
C THR A 131 -39.65 39.49 29.10
N THR A 132 -39.22 39.95 27.93
CA THR A 132 -38.08 39.36 27.22
C THR A 132 -36.79 39.71 27.96
N THR A 133 -35.91 38.72 28.16
CA THR A 133 -34.59 38.94 28.77
C THR A 133 -33.73 39.86 27.89
N ALA A 134 -32.58 40.34 28.41
CA ALA A 134 -31.65 41.16 27.62
C ALA A 134 -31.13 40.40 26.40
N ALA A 135 -30.93 39.08 26.52
CA ALA A 135 -30.66 38.17 25.43
C ALA A 135 -31.91 37.76 24.64
N GLY A 136 -33.09 38.36 24.82
CA GLY A 136 -34.27 38.22 23.96
C GLY A 136 -35.06 36.91 24.10
N PHE A 137 -34.98 36.22 25.24
CA PHE A 137 -35.77 35.01 25.52
C PHE A 137 -37.12 35.37 26.11
N SER A 138 -38.19 34.75 25.58
CA SER A 138 -39.56 34.91 26.08
C SER A 138 -40.02 33.75 26.98
N ARG A 139 -39.21 32.68 27.11
CA ARG A 139 -39.49 31.49 27.92
C ARG A 139 -38.21 30.66 28.15
N LYS A 140 -38.11 30.03 29.32
CA LYS A 140 -37.07 29.03 29.62
C LYS A 140 -37.04 27.87 28.61
N PRO A 141 -35.86 27.29 28.32
CA PRO A 141 -35.77 26.11 27.46
C PRO A 141 -36.36 24.87 28.15
N ASP A 142 -37.20 24.13 27.43
CA ASP A 142 -37.76 22.85 27.86
C ASP A 142 -36.81 21.68 27.52
N TRP A 143 -36.04 21.80 26.44
CA TRP A 143 -35.03 20.82 26.01
C TRP A 143 -33.75 21.49 25.54
N ILE A 144 -32.62 20.86 25.82
CA ILE A 144 -31.33 21.17 25.20
C ILE A 144 -30.88 19.94 24.41
N ILE A 145 -30.66 20.11 23.12
CA ILE A 145 -30.16 19.07 22.22
C ILE A 145 -28.69 19.38 21.96
N LEU A 146 -27.84 18.44 22.35
CA LEU A 146 -26.38 18.56 22.30
C LEU A 146 -25.80 17.50 21.36
N ASP A 147 -24.54 17.73 21.01
CA ASP A 147 -23.70 16.81 20.25
C ASP A 147 -22.67 16.11 21.17
N PHE A 148 -21.84 15.23 20.62
CA PHE A 148 -20.91 14.41 21.41
C PHE A 148 -19.78 15.20 22.12
N ALA A 149 -19.53 16.45 21.75
CA ALA A 149 -18.33 17.19 22.16
C ALA A 149 -18.47 17.93 23.51
N GLN A 150 -19.68 18.11 24.04
CA GLN A 150 -20.02 19.04 25.13
C GLN A 150 -19.94 18.37 26.52
N ASN A 151 -18.78 17.81 26.90
CA ASN A 151 -18.60 17.08 28.17
C ASN A 151 -18.72 17.95 29.45
N TRP A 152 -18.49 19.25 29.32
CA TRP A 152 -18.50 20.24 30.41
C TRP A 152 -19.90 20.77 30.76
N VAL A 153 -20.97 20.29 30.14
CA VAL A 153 -22.35 20.66 30.54
C VAL A 153 -22.73 20.02 31.89
N TRP A 154 -22.06 18.93 32.28
CA TRP A 154 -22.42 18.11 33.43
C TRP A 154 -21.76 18.44 34.79
N PRO A 155 -20.56 19.07 34.94
CA PRO A 155 -20.07 19.53 36.25
C PRO A 155 -21.01 20.49 37.00
N ILE A 156 -22.12 20.92 36.37
CA ILE A 156 -23.23 21.69 36.94
C ILE A 156 -24.32 20.79 37.59
N ALA A 157 -24.26 19.46 37.47
CA ALA A 157 -25.28 18.52 37.95
C ALA A 157 -24.74 17.34 38.81
N GLU A 158 -23.55 17.56 39.37
CA GLU A 158 -23.00 16.92 40.58
C GLU A 158 -22.74 15.38 40.62
N GLU A 159 -21.51 15.12 41.08
CA GLU A 159 -21.03 14.05 41.95
C GLU A 159 -21.54 12.60 41.86
N HIS A 160 -20.54 11.72 41.65
CA HIS A 160 -20.46 10.31 42.08
C HIS A 160 -21.23 9.24 41.27
N LYS A 161 -20.52 8.49 40.40
CA LYS A 161 -19.83 7.21 40.69
C LYS A 161 -19.63 6.33 39.44
N ASN A 162 -18.38 5.86 39.30
CA ASN A 162 -17.89 4.61 38.71
C ASN A 162 -18.81 3.78 37.80
N LEU A 163 -18.42 3.66 36.53
CA LEU A 163 -18.45 2.40 35.78
C LEU A 163 -17.20 2.30 34.86
N ALA A 164 -16.37 1.28 35.10
CA ALA A 164 -15.36 0.82 34.15
C ALA A 164 -16.05 -0.10 33.13
N HIS A 165 -15.79 0.00 31.82
CA HIS A 165 -14.60 -0.58 31.19
C HIS A 165 -14.42 -0.01 29.77
N PRO A 166 -13.41 0.84 29.47
CA PRO A 166 -13.22 1.31 28.11
C PRO A 166 -12.44 0.29 27.28
N ARG A 167 -12.92 0.05 26.06
CA ARG A 167 -12.13 -0.61 25.02
C ARG A 167 -11.06 0.39 24.56
N THR A 168 -9.84 0.29 25.07
CA THR A 168 -8.79 1.30 24.79
C THR A 168 -7.77 0.86 23.73
N LYS A 169 -7.86 -0.38 23.26
CA LYS A 169 -6.91 -0.98 22.33
C LYS A 169 -7.58 -1.31 21.00
N THR A 170 -6.87 -1.06 19.91
CA THR A 170 -7.27 -1.35 18.52
C THR A 170 -7.86 -2.76 18.36
N GLU A 171 -7.24 -3.75 19.00
CA GLU A 171 -7.69 -5.15 19.01
C GLU A 171 -9.11 -5.37 19.56
N HIS A 172 -9.59 -4.52 20.48
CA HIS A 172 -10.93 -4.61 21.05
C HIS A 172 -12.04 -4.17 20.07
N PHE A 173 -11.68 -3.51 18.96
CA PHE A 173 -12.60 -3.05 17.92
C PHE A 173 -12.61 -3.96 16.68
N MET A 174 -11.70 -4.93 16.63
CA MET A 174 -11.58 -5.89 15.54
C MET A 174 -12.47 -7.14 15.73
N VAL A 175 -13.11 -7.30 16.89
CA VAL A 175 -13.95 -8.44 17.22
C VAL A 175 -15.39 -7.98 17.48
N GLN A 176 -16.36 -8.69 16.88
CA GLN A 176 -17.77 -8.39 17.08
C GLN A 176 -18.12 -8.51 18.58
N PRO A 177 -18.74 -7.48 19.19
CA PRO A 177 -19.19 -7.56 20.57
C PRO A 177 -20.15 -8.74 20.78
N PRO A 178 -20.00 -9.52 21.87
CA PRO A 178 -20.85 -10.70 22.14
C PRO A 178 -22.32 -10.34 22.41
N TRP A 179 -22.62 -9.07 22.67
CA TRP A 179 -23.98 -8.55 22.87
C TRP A 179 -24.68 -8.11 21.57
N ILE A 180 -24.04 -8.23 20.41
CA ILE A 180 -24.71 -8.05 19.11
C ILE A 180 -25.18 -9.43 18.60
N PRO A 181 -26.48 -9.76 18.68
CA PRO A 181 -26.98 -11.12 18.49
C PRO A 181 -27.16 -11.54 17.03
N PHE A 182 -26.75 -10.70 16.08
CA PHE A 182 -26.85 -10.95 14.64
C PHE A 182 -25.51 -10.67 13.95
N PRO A 183 -25.18 -11.37 12.85
CA PRO A 183 -23.97 -11.08 12.09
C PRO A 183 -24.03 -9.64 11.59
N SER A 184 -23.14 -8.81 12.12
CA SER A 184 -23.04 -7.39 11.78
C SER A 184 -21.62 -7.11 11.32
N ASN A 185 -21.44 -6.23 10.34
CA ASN A 185 -20.11 -5.82 9.89
C ASN A 185 -19.41 -4.85 10.87
N VAL A 186 -19.84 -4.82 12.14
CA VAL A 186 -19.37 -3.88 13.18
C VAL A 186 -17.93 -4.20 13.63
N ALA A 187 -17.42 -5.39 13.31
CA ALA A 187 -16.00 -5.70 13.44
C ALA A 187 -15.20 -5.03 12.32
N TYR A 188 -14.29 -4.11 12.68
CA TYR A 188 -13.48 -3.39 11.71
C TYR A 188 -12.46 -4.32 11.06
N ARG A 189 -12.55 -4.48 9.74
CA ARG A 189 -11.73 -5.42 8.96
C ARG A 189 -10.34 -4.87 8.58
N ARG A 190 -10.00 -3.63 8.98
CA ARG A 190 -8.73 -2.95 8.63
C ARG A 190 -8.16 -2.20 9.84
N LEU A 191 -6.85 -2.30 10.07
CA LEU A 191 -6.16 -1.65 11.19
C LEU A 191 -6.38 -0.13 11.23
N HIS A 192 -6.31 0.56 10.09
CA HIS A 192 -6.44 2.02 10.05
C HIS A 192 -7.79 2.53 10.58
N GLY A 193 -8.90 1.83 10.28
CA GLY A 193 -10.21 2.16 10.85
C GLY A 193 -10.28 1.89 12.35
N ALA A 194 -9.60 0.85 12.83
CA ALA A 194 -9.54 0.50 14.24
C ALA A 194 -8.61 1.43 15.04
N GLU A 195 -7.54 1.97 14.44
CA GLU A 195 -6.63 2.95 15.06
C GLU A 195 -7.29 4.32 15.20
N TRP A 196 -8.03 4.77 14.18
CA TRP A 196 -8.83 6.00 14.26
C TRP A 196 -9.87 5.91 15.39
N ILE A 197 -10.55 4.77 15.52
CA ILE A 197 -11.48 4.53 16.63
C ILE A 197 -10.73 4.43 17.95
N ALA A 198 -9.57 3.76 18.02
CA ALA A 198 -8.78 3.74 19.24
C ALA A 198 -8.35 5.15 19.68
N ALA A 199 -8.14 6.09 18.75
CA ALA A 199 -7.87 7.50 19.05
C ALA A 199 -9.07 8.21 19.70
N VAL A 200 -10.31 7.82 19.39
CA VAL A 200 -11.53 8.33 20.07
C VAL A 200 -11.49 8.05 21.57
N PHE A 201 -10.82 6.97 22.02
CA PHE A 201 -10.68 6.60 23.44
C PHE A 201 -9.38 7.12 24.08
N ARG A 202 -8.55 7.87 23.37
CA ARG A 202 -7.33 8.49 23.92
C ARG A 202 -7.59 9.97 24.23
N PRO A 203 -7.05 10.50 25.34
CA PRO A 203 -7.10 11.94 25.60
C PRO A 203 -6.52 12.73 24.42
N ASN A 204 -7.27 13.72 23.92
CA ASN A 204 -6.77 14.65 22.91
C ASN A 204 -6.16 15.90 23.58
N ALA A 205 -5.83 16.94 22.82
CA ALA A 205 -5.19 18.15 23.36
C ALA A 205 -6.04 18.94 24.38
N SER A 206 -7.33 18.62 24.52
CA SER A 206 -8.20 19.10 25.59
C SER A 206 -8.02 18.36 26.91
N GLY A 207 -7.32 17.23 26.91
CA GLY A 207 -7.18 16.33 28.05
C GLY A 207 -8.30 15.30 28.23
N VAL A 208 -9.33 15.29 27.37
CA VAL A 208 -10.47 14.36 27.45
C VAL A 208 -10.65 13.64 26.10
N SER A 209 -10.89 12.33 26.14
CA SER A 209 -11.12 11.54 24.91
C SER A 209 -12.53 11.76 24.37
N ASP A 210 -12.73 11.57 23.06
CA ASP A 210 -14.06 11.73 22.45
C ASP A 210 -15.07 10.69 22.97
N ALA A 211 -14.59 9.50 23.33
CA ALA A 211 -15.40 8.46 23.94
C ALA A 211 -15.83 8.85 25.36
N ASP A 212 -14.91 9.42 26.15
CA ASP A 212 -15.25 9.92 27.50
C ASP A 212 -16.26 11.07 27.40
N ARG A 213 -16.12 11.98 26.41
CA ARG A 213 -17.10 13.04 26.16
C ARG A 213 -18.50 12.48 25.86
N PHE A 214 -18.58 11.48 24.98
CA PHE A 214 -19.84 10.82 24.64
C PHE A 214 -20.44 10.08 25.83
N TRP A 215 -19.65 9.30 26.58
CA TRP A 215 -20.13 8.52 27.71
C TRP A 215 -20.55 9.40 28.88
N GLU A 216 -19.81 10.45 29.19
CA GLU A 216 -20.20 11.44 30.21
C GLU A 216 -21.53 12.09 29.83
N MET A 217 -21.71 12.54 28.58
CA MET A 217 -22.97 13.11 28.11
C MET A 217 -24.12 12.09 28.14
N GLU A 218 -23.88 10.88 27.60
CA GLU A 218 -24.89 9.84 27.47
C GLU A 218 -25.34 9.38 28.85
N HIS A 219 -24.44 8.94 29.73
CA HIS A 219 -24.78 8.39 31.04
C HIS A 219 -25.41 9.42 31.98
N ALA A 220 -24.94 10.68 31.97
CA ALA A 220 -25.27 11.62 33.04
C ALA A 220 -26.58 12.40 32.84
N CYS A 221 -26.96 12.77 31.60
CA CYS A 221 -28.10 13.67 31.39
C CYS A 221 -28.99 13.37 30.17
N CYS A 222 -28.60 12.45 29.28
CA CYS A 222 -29.38 12.17 28.08
C CYS A 222 -30.67 11.41 28.42
N ARG A 223 -31.84 12.02 28.18
CA ARG A 223 -33.17 11.39 28.33
C ARG A 223 -33.74 10.83 27.03
N LEU A 224 -33.19 11.26 25.89
CA LEU A 224 -33.65 10.92 24.55
C LEU A 224 -32.45 11.00 23.60
N ILE A 225 -32.20 9.92 22.86
CA ILE A 225 -31.13 9.88 21.85
C ILE A 225 -31.77 10.06 20.48
N ILE A 226 -31.31 11.06 19.73
CA ILE A 226 -31.80 11.36 18.39
C ILE A 226 -30.75 10.91 17.39
N HIS A 227 -31.14 10.03 16.47
CA HIS A 227 -30.24 9.49 15.45
C HIS A 227 -30.60 10.05 14.08
N ARG A 228 -29.59 10.57 13.36
CA ARG A 228 -29.71 10.88 11.93
C ARG A 228 -29.70 9.58 11.10
N SER A 229 -30.79 8.84 11.19
CA SER A 229 -31.06 7.62 10.45
C SER A 229 -32.58 7.45 10.28
N CYS A 230 -33.02 6.47 9.50
CA CYS A 230 -34.42 6.17 9.29
C CYS A 230 -34.69 4.66 9.41
N PRO A 231 -35.83 4.23 9.99
CA PRO A 231 -36.18 2.82 10.16
C PRO A 231 -36.24 2.03 8.85
N GLU A 232 -36.50 2.71 7.73
CA GLU A 232 -36.56 2.11 6.40
C GLU A 232 -35.18 1.62 5.94
N ALA A 233 -34.10 2.31 6.34
CA ALA A 233 -32.73 1.89 6.06
C ALA A 233 -32.20 0.91 7.11
N GLU A 234 -32.59 1.08 8.38
CA GLU A 234 -32.04 0.34 9.52
C GLU A 234 -33.15 -0.16 10.48
N PRO A 235 -33.99 -1.11 10.05
CA PRO A 235 -35.26 -1.44 10.73
C PRO A 235 -35.11 -2.06 12.13
N ARG A 236 -33.92 -2.57 12.48
CA ARG A 236 -33.63 -3.18 13.78
C ARG A 236 -32.77 -2.30 14.70
N LEU A 237 -32.29 -1.16 14.21
CA LEU A 237 -31.31 -0.36 14.93
C LEU A 237 -31.92 0.32 16.16
N PHE A 238 -33.01 1.06 15.99
CA PHE A 238 -33.59 1.88 17.07
C PHE A 238 -34.10 1.07 18.27
N PRO A 239 -34.79 -0.10 18.09
CA PRO A 239 -35.13 -0.96 19.22
C PRO A 239 -33.90 -1.48 19.97
N LEU A 240 -32.84 -1.87 19.24
CA LEU A 240 -31.59 -2.34 19.83
C LEU A 240 -30.87 -1.23 20.60
N LEU A 241 -30.78 -0.02 20.05
CA LEU A 241 -30.15 1.12 20.73
C LEU A 241 -30.97 1.55 21.95
N THR A 242 -32.30 1.46 21.88
CA THR A 242 -33.17 1.72 23.02
C THR A 242 -32.93 0.74 24.16
N GLU A 243 -32.74 -0.54 23.84
CA GLU A 243 -32.38 -1.58 24.80
C GLU A 243 -30.96 -1.35 25.37
N LEU A 244 -29.99 -1.05 24.50
CA LEU A 244 -28.58 -0.90 24.85
C LEU A 244 -28.32 0.30 25.78
N PHE A 245 -28.90 1.45 25.47
CA PHE A 245 -28.75 2.67 26.28
C PHE A 245 -29.80 2.77 27.40
N ALA A 246 -30.74 1.82 27.46
CA ALA A 246 -31.92 1.86 28.33
C ALA A 246 -32.69 3.20 28.25
N LYS A 247 -32.66 3.84 27.08
CA LYS A 247 -33.19 5.19 26.82
C LYS A 247 -33.90 5.22 25.47
N PRO A 248 -35.00 5.99 25.32
CA PRO A 248 -35.65 6.15 24.03
C PRO A 248 -34.66 6.61 22.95
N SER A 249 -34.49 5.82 21.90
CA SER A 249 -33.63 6.11 20.75
C SER A 249 -34.50 6.30 19.51
N VAL A 250 -34.56 7.51 18.97
CA VAL A 250 -35.53 7.89 17.92
C VAL A 250 -34.86 8.33 16.62
N PRO A 251 -35.41 7.97 15.45
CA PRO A 251 -34.94 8.47 14.17
C PRO A 251 -35.39 9.91 13.92
N ALA A 252 -34.48 10.75 13.40
CA ALA A 252 -34.79 12.08 12.86
C ALA A 252 -34.90 12.09 11.32
N GLY A 253 -34.69 10.94 10.67
CA GLY A 253 -34.50 10.84 9.23
C GLY A 253 -33.12 11.34 8.79
N LEU A 254 -32.86 11.32 7.49
CA LEU A 254 -31.55 11.70 6.93
C LEU A 254 -31.26 13.21 6.99
N LEU A 255 -32.24 14.03 7.42
CA LEU A 255 -32.14 15.48 7.58
C LEU A 255 -31.57 16.20 6.35
N MET A 256 -31.91 15.70 5.16
CA MET A 256 -31.52 16.33 3.90
C MET A 256 -32.17 17.72 3.79
N PRO A 257 -31.43 18.76 3.36
CA PRO A 257 -32.02 20.04 3.02
C PRO A 257 -33.00 19.86 1.84
N PRO A 258 -34.07 20.67 1.74
CA PRO A 258 -34.90 20.67 0.55
C PRO A 258 -34.07 21.05 -0.68
N PRO A 259 -34.39 20.52 -1.87
CA PRO A 259 -33.71 20.92 -3.10
C PRO A 259 -33.82 22.44 -3.27
N PRO A 260 -32.75 23.11 -3.74
CA PRO A 260 -32.79 24.56 -3.97
C PRO A 260 -33.89 24.90 -4.98
N PRO A 261 -34.55 26.07 -4.86
CA PRO A 261 -35.45 26.53 -5.90
C PRO A 261 -34.65 26.70 -7.21
N PRO A 262 -35.28 26.47 -8.38
CA PRO A 262 -34.63 26.70 -9.66
C PRO A 262 -34.14 28.16 -9.75
N PRO A 263 -32.97 28.41 -10.35
CA PRO A 263 -32.43 29.76 -10.45
C PRO A 263 -33.44 30.69 -11.17
N PRO A 264 -33.57 31.95 -10.74
CA PRO A 264 -34.48 32.89 -11.39
C PRO A 264 -34.08 33.07 -12.86
N ALA A 265 -35.05 32.96 -13.75
CA ALA A 265 -34.83 33.16 -15.18
C ALA A 265 -34.49 34.64 -15.43
N GLY A 266 -33.23 34.90 -15.81
CA GLY A 266 -32.75 36.21 -16.28
C GLY A 266 -32.09 37.08 -15.22
N VAL A 267 -30.93 36.66 -14.71
CA VAL A 267 -29.97 37.58 -14.10
C VAL A 267 -28.93 37.88 -15.18
N ASP A 268 -28.96 39.09 -15.72
CA ASP A 268 -27.94 39.60 -16.65
C ASP A 268 -26.58 39.72 -15.92
N ASP A 269 -25.50 39.37 -16.61
CA ASP A 269 -24.13 39.15 -16.09
C ASP A 269 -23.40 40.41 -15.54
N ASP A 270 -24.09 41.50 -15.18
CA ASP A 270 -23.47 42.80 -14.84
C ASP A 270 -23.77 43.32 -13.40
N ASP A 271 -24.04 42.45 -12.42
CA ASP A 271 -24.05 42.86 -11.00
C ASP A 271 -22.67 42.62 -10.36
N ASP A 272 -21.85 43.69 -10.32
CA ASP A 272 -20.48 43.75 -9.78
C ASP A 272 -20.36 43.52 -8.25
N ASP A 273 -21.45 43.17 -7.55
CA ASP A 273 -21.49 43.08 -6.07
C ASP A 273 -21.65 41.63 -5.53
N VAL A 274 -21.43 40.62 -6.37
CA VAL A 274 -21.54 39.20 -6.01
C VAL A 274 -20.14 38.61 -5.73
N SER A 275 -19.98 37.93 -4.59
CA SER A 275 -18.67 37.37 -4.18
C SER A 275 -18.11 36.37 -5.20
N MET A 276 -16.78 36.29 -5.33
CA MET A 276 -16.10 35.44 -6.32
C MET A 276 -16.43 33.94 -6.16
N ASP A 277 -16.79 33.50 -4.95
CA ASP A 277 -17.27 32.14 -4.67
C ASP A 277 -18.69 31.90 -5.19
N ASP A 278 -19.58 32.89 -5.11
CA ASP A 278 -20.96 32.79 -5.60
C ASP A 278 -21.03 32.77 -7.14
N GLN A 279 -20.12 33.49 -7.82
CA GLN A 279 -19.97 33.40 -9.28
C GLN A 279 -19.49 32.01 -9.73
N HIS A 280 -18.53 31.42 -9.02
CA HIS A 280 -18.05 30.07 -9.32
C HIS A 280 -19.13 28.99 -9.07
N ILE A 281 -19.89 29.11 -7.99
CA ILE A 281 -21.03 28.20 -7.71
C ILE A 281 -22.10 28.34 -8.80
N ALA A 282 -22.44 29.57 -9.20
CA ALA A 282 -23.41 29.80 -10.27
C ALA A 282 -22.93 29.21 -11.61
N MET A 283 -21.65 29.33 -11.94
CA MET A 283 -21.06 28.78 -13.16
C MET A 283 -21.03 27.24 -13.13
N ALA A 284 -20.72 26.62 -11.98
CA ALA A 284 -20.77 25.18 -11.80
C ALA A 284 -22.20 24.62 -11.89
N MET A 285 -23.19 25.34 -11.35
CA MET A 285 -24.60 24.95 -11.44
C MET A 285 -25.14 25.09 -12.87
N ARG A 286 -24.80 26.17 -13.60
CA ARG A 286 -25.14 26.30 -15.03
C ARG A 286 -24.52 25.16 -15.86
N TRP A 287 -23.25 24.83 -15.62
CA TRP A 287 -22.60 23.70 -16.29
C TRP A 287 -23.30 22.38 -15.99
N LEU A 288 -23.74 22.15 -14.75
CA LEU A 288 -24.46 20.96 -14.33
C LEU A 288 -25.84 20.85 -15.02
N ASP A 289 -26.56 21.96 -15.15
CA ASP A 289 -27.86 22.03 -15.85
C ASP A 289 -27.74 21.71 -17.35
N GLU A 290 -26.57 21.93 -17.95
CA GLU A 290 -26.27 21.58 -19.35
C GLU A 290 -25.90 20.11 -19.57
N GLN A 291 -25.64 19.35 -18.49
CA GLN A 291 -25.23 17.94 -18.62
C GLN A 291 -26.44 17.00 -18.78
N PRO A 292 -26.32 15.92 -19.58
CA PRO A 292 -27.37 14.91 -19.69
C PRO A 292 -27.75 14.28 -18.33
N GLU A 293 -29.02 13.88 -18.15
CA GLU A 293 -29.44 13.22 -16.91
C GLU A 293 -28.56 12.00 -16.58
N ARG A 294 -28.13 11.91 -15.32
CA ARG A 294 -27.28 10.82 -14.77
C ARG A 294 -25.88 10.71 -15.39
N SER A 295 -25.40 11.73 -16.09
CA SER A 295 -24.05 11.74 -16.68
C SER A 295 -22.95 12.28 -15.76
N VAL A 296 -23.32 12.90 -14.63
CA VAL A 296 -22.38 13.54 -13.70
C VAL A 296 -22.30 12.78 -12.38
N ILE A 297 -21.08 12.54 -11.92
CA ILE A 297 -20.78 11.97 -10.60
C ILE A 297 -20.30 13.09 -9.69
N TYR A 298 -21.04 13.36 -8.62
CA TYR A 298 -20.62 14.30 -7.57
C TYR A 298 -19.81 13.56 -6.50
N VAL A 299 -18.57 13.99 -6.31
CA VAL A 299 -17.65 13.41 -5.34
C VAL A 299 -17.43 14.41 -4.21
N ALA A 300 -18.02 14.13 -3.04
CA ALA A 300 -17.80 14.91 -1.83
C ALA A 300 -17.02 14.11 -0.80
N LEU A 301 -15.92 14.70 -0.35
CA LEU A 301 -15.04 14.13 0.65
C LEU A 301 -15.15 14.99 1.91
N GLY A 302 -15.53 14.40 3.04
CA GLY A 302 -15.74 15.15 4.29
C GLY A 302 -14.45 15.81 4.80
N SER A 303 -14.55 16.97 5.44
CA SER A 303 -13.39 17.74 5.94
C SER A 303 -12.54 17.02 6.99
N GLU A 304 -13.09 15.97 7.63
CA GLU A 304 -12.38 15.14 8.60
C GLU A 304 -11.85 13.81 8.00
N ALA A 305 -12.05 13.59 6.69
CA ALA A 305 -11.49 12.43 6.03
C ALA A 305 -9.97 12.61 5.86
N PRO A 306 -9.13 11.64 6.28
CA PRO A 306 -7.67 11.73 6.20
C PRO A 306 -7.22 11.49 4.76
N LEU A 307 -7.51 12.46 3.89
CA LEU A 307 -7.22 12.38 2.48
C LEU A 307 -5.93 13.13 2.19
N THR A 308 -4.99 12.43 1.57
CA THR A 308 -3.79 13.03 1.02
C THR A 308 -4.09 13.50 -0.40
N VAL A 309 -3.25 14.37 -0.94
CA VAL A 309 -3.30 14.74 -2.36
C VAL A 309 -3.20 13.49 -3.25
N GLY A 310 -2.48 12.46 -2.81
CA GLY A 310 -2.42 11.15 -3.47
C GLY A 310 -3.79 10.46 -3.54
N HIS A 311 -4.55 10.41 -2.44
CA HIS A 311 -5.90 9.82 -2.44
C HIS A 311 -6.86 10.55 -3.40
N VAL A 312 -6.76 11.88 -3.50
CA VAL A 312 -7.60 12.66 -4.42
C VAL A 312 -7.19 12.42 -5.88
N ARG A 313 -5.88 12.29 -6.15
CA ARG A 313 -5.36 11.96 -7.49
C ARG A 313 -5.75 10.55 -7.94
N GLU A 314 -5.61 9.55 -7.08
CA GLU A 314 -6.05 8.17 -7.35
C GLU A 314 -7.54 8.09 -7.67
N LEU A 315 -8.36 8.82 -6.90
CA LEU A 315 -9.80 8.88 -7.15
C LEU A 315 -10.11 9.55 -8.50
N ALA A 316 -9.40 10.63 -8.84
CA ALA A 316 -9.53 11.29 -10.14
C ALA A 316 -9.11 10.34 -11.27
N LEU A 317 -7.98 9.66 -11.14
CA LEU A 317 -7.48 8.71 -12.13
C LEU A 317 -8.46 7.55 -12.35
N GLY A 318 -9.02 7.00 -11.26
CA GLY A 318 -10.02 5.95 -11.33
C GLY A 318 -11.33 6.38 -12.02
N LEU A 319 -11.73 7.65 -11.87
CA LEU A 319 -12.90 8.21 -12.56
C LEU A 319 -12.61 8.42 -14.05
N GLU A 320 -11.42 8.90 -14.40
CA GLU A 320 -10.99 9.05 -15.81
C GLU A 320 -10.89 7.69 -16.51
N LEU A 321 -10.33 6.67 -15.84
CA LEU A 321 -10.26 5.30 -16.35
C LEU A 321 -11.65 4.67 -16.53
N ALA A 322 -12.65 5.11 -15.75
CA ALA A 322 -14.05 4.73 -15.93
C ALA A 322 -14.75 5.51 -17.07
N GLY A 323 -14.03 6.37 -17.79
CA GLY A 323 -14.55 7.20 -18.88
C GLY A 323 -15.32 8.43 -18.41
N VAL A 324 -15.14 8.85 -17.15
CA VAL A 324 -15.78 10.04 -16.57
C VAL A 324 -14.85 11.24 -16.78
N HIS A 325 -15.28 12.21 -17.59
CA HIS A 325 -14.51 13.43 -17.81
C HIS A 325 -14.59 14.37 -16.60
N ILE A 326 -13.44 14.71 -16.01
CA ILE A 326 -13.36 15.59 -14.85
C ILE A 326 -13.35 17.05 -15.31
N SER A 327 -14.44 17.78 -15.05
CA SER A 327 -14.48 19.23 -15.19
C SER A 327 -14.05 19.87 -13.88
N ALA A 328 -12.88 20.51 -13.85
CA ALA A 328 -12.39 21.19 -12.66
C ALA A 328 -13.10 22.54 -12.47
N ALA A 329 -14.16 22.58 -11.67
CA ALA A 329 -14.60 23.82 -11.02
C ALA A 329 -13.89 23.94 -9.67
N MET A 330 -12.82 24.73 -9.63
CA MET A 330 -12.08 25.04 -8.41
C MET A 330 -12.90 25.96 -7.49
N ALA A 331 -12.93 25.65 -6.19
CA ALA A 331 -13.17 26.66 -5.16
C ALA A 331 -11.81 26.98 -4.50
N ALA A 332 -11.30 28.18 -4.76
CA ALA A 332 -10.08 28.70 -4.18
C ALA A 332 -10.40 29.60 -2.99
N THR A 333 -9.98 29.22 -1.78
CA THR A 333 -9.47 30.15 -0.75
C THR A 333 -8.40 29.35 0.02
N SER A 334 -7.14 29.73 0.14
CA SER A 334 -6.49 31.04 0.18
C SER A 334 -5.15 31.01 -0.57
N ASP A 335 -4.80 32.16 -1.14
CA ASP A 335 -3.58 32.43 -1.90
C ASP A 335 -2.31 32.04 -1.15
N SER A 336 -1.64 31.00 -1.67
CA SER A 336 -0.23 31.15 -2.01
C SER A 336 0.00 30.41 -3.34
N THR A 337 0.33 31.20 -4.36
CA THR A 337 0.61 30.81 -5.74
C THR A 337 1.42 29.49 -5.87
N PRO A 338 0.99 28.52 -6.70
CA PRO A 338 1.73 27.29 -6.99
C PRO A 338 2.86 27.47 -8.03
N ALA A 339 3.39 28.69 -8.17
CA ALA A 339 4.62 28.96 -8.94
C ALA A 339 5.89 28.81 -8.09
N ALA A 340 5.76 28.52 -6.78
CA ALA A 340 6.89 28.21 -5.90
C ALA A 340 6.97 26.73 -5.48
N ALA A 341 5.96 25.89 -5.78
CA ALA A 341 5.95 24.48 -5.39
C ALA A 341 6.58 23.53 -6.44
N ALA A 342 6.73 23.97 -7.69
CA ALA A 342 7.61 23.30 -8.66
C ALA A 342 9.10 23.64 -8.46
N ALA A 343 9.42 24.53 -7.51
CA ALA A 343 10.76 24.87 -7.07
C ALA A 343 10.98 24.67 -5.56
N ALA A 344 10.05 24.00 -4.88
CA ALA A 344 10.27 23.45 -3.55
C ALA A 344 10.50 21.95 -3.68
N SER A 345 11.61 21.57 -4.32
CA SER A 345 12.38 20.47 -3.78
C SER A 345 12.52 20.76 -2.30
N SER A 346 11.86 19.99 -1.42
CA SER A 346 12.42 19.86 -0.08
C SER A 346 13.83 19.37 -0.34
N SER A 347 14.82 20.24 -0.10
CA SER A 347 16.22 19.87 -0.12
C SER A 347 16.47 18.98 1.09
N SER A 348 15.82 17.81 1.10
CA SER A 348 16.24 16.69 1.90
C SER A 348 17.66 16.38 1.46
N SER A 349 18.58 16.39 2.42
CA SER A 349 19.99 16.16 2.15
C SER A 349 20.14 14.85 1.37
N PRO A 350 20.86 14.83 0.23
CA PRO A 350 21.13 13.59 -0.50
C PRO A 350 21.59 12.49 0.45
N LEU A 351 20.94 11.32 0.41
CA LEU A 351 21.38 10.16 1.19
C LEU A 351 22.67 9.56 0.61
N HIS A 352 23.51 8.98 1.46
CA HIS A 352 24.58 8.06 1.08
C HIS A 352 24.18 6.65 1.47
N ILE A 353 23.99 5.79 0.48
CA ILE A 353 23.44 4.45 0.62
C ILE A 353 24.48 3.45 0.16
N VAL A 354 24.89 2.55 1.05
CA VAL A 354 25.75 1.41 0.71
C VAL A 354 24.86 0.22 0.40
N VAL A 355 24.97 -0.34 -0.80
CA VAL A 355 24.16 -1.46 -1.28
C VAL A 355 25.07 -2.68 -1.44
N PHE A 356 24.74 -3.79 -0.77
CA PHE A 356 25.56 -5.01 -0.80
C PHE A 356 24.67 -6.24 -1.05
N PRO A 357 24.62 -6.76 -2.30
CA PRO A 357 23.90 -7.99 -2.65
C PRO A 357 24.64 -9.28 -2.27
N TRP A 358 23.89 -10.38 -2.18
CA TRP A 358 24.46 -11.73 -2.26
C TRP A 358 25.06 -11.98 -3.66
N LEU A 359 26.13 -12.78 -3.74
CA LEU A 359 26.92 -13.00 -4.97
C LEU A 359 26.28 -14.02 -5.93
N ALA A 360 25.04 -13.72 -6.34
CA ALA A 360 24.29 -14.44 -7.36
C ALA A 360 23.71 -13.42 -8.35
N PHE A 361 23.69 -13.73 -9.65
CA PHE A 361 23.24 -12.77 -10.66
C PHE A 361 21.76 -12.39 -10.49
N GLY A 362 20.93 -13.32 -10.01
CA GLY A 362 19.53 -13.06 -9.65
C GLY A 362 19.37 -12.02 -8.51
N HIS A 363 20.41 -11.81 -7.71
CA HIS A 363 20.44 -10.83 -6.62
C HIS A 363 21.19 -9.55 -7.04
N MET A 364 22.37 -9.67 -7.66
CA MET A 364 23.20 -8.54 -8.03
C MET A 364 22.54 -7.62 -9.07
N ILE A 365 21.83 -8.19 -10.06
CA ILE A 365 21.19 -7.39 -11.11
C ILE A 365 20.08 -6.48 -10.54
N PRO A 366 19.11 -6.99 -9.74
CA PRO A 366 18.09 -6.13 -9.14
C PRO A 366 18.66 -5.12 -8.14
N PHE A 367 19.67 -5.48 -7.35
CA PHE A 367 20.33 -4.53 -6.45
C PHE A 367 21.04 -3.41 -7.22
N LEU A 368 21.65 -3.73 -8.36
CA LEU A 368 22.27 -2.74 -9.23
C LEU A 368 21.21 -1.82 -9.86
N GLU A 369 20.07 -2.37 -10.26
CA GLU A 369 18.95 -1.57 -10.79
C GLU A 369 18.39 -0.63 -9.72
N LEU A 370 18.12 -1.12 -8.51
CA LEU A 370 17.75 -0.27 -7.37
C LEU A 370 18.79 0.83 -7.14
N SER A 371 20.08 0.50 -7.23
CA SER A 371 21.17 1.46 -7.06
C SER A 371 21.17 2.56 -8.12
N LYS A 372 20.93 2.20 -9.39
CA LYS A 372 20.80 3.16 -10.50
C LYS A 372 19.60 4.09 -10.27
N ARG A 373 18.46 3.55 -9.83
CA ARG A 373 17.22 4.31 -9.58
C ARG A 373 17.30 5.24 -8.37
N LEU A 374 18.03 4.86 -7.33
CA LEU A 374 18.33 5.73 -6.19
C LEU A 374 19.32 6.84 -6.58
N ALA A 375 20.32 6.51 -7.40
CA ALA A 375 21.29 7.48 -7.91
C ALA A 375 20.65 8.52 -8.84
N SER A 376 19.72 8.11 -9.71
CA SER A 376 18.97 9.02 -10.58
C SER A 376 18.07 9.99 -9.81
N ARG A 377 17.68 9.64 -8.58
CA ARG A 377 16.93 10.48 -7.63
C ARG A 377 17.83 11.41 -6.79
N GLY A 378 19.11 11.49 -7.11
CA GLY A 378 20.03 12.44 -6.47
C GLY A 378 20.77 11.88 -5.25
N HIS A 379 20.61 10.60 -4.89
CA HIS A 379 21.32 9.99 -3.76
C HIS A 379 22.69 9.45 -4.17
N ALA A 380 23.68 9.55 -3.27
CA ALA A 380 24.97 8.89 -3.45
C ALA A 380 24.82 7.41 -3.13
N VAL A 381 25.16 6.52 -4.05
CA VAL A 381 25.03 5.07 -3.89
C VAL A 381 26.39 4.41 -4.06
N THR A 382 26.77 3.58 -3.11
CA THR A 382 27.96 2.73 -3.19
C THR A 382 27.55 1.27 -3.30
N PHE A 383 27.71 0.69 -4.49
CA PHE A 383 27.40 -0.71 -4.78
C PHE A 383 28.63 -1.59 -4.50
N VAL A 384 28.53 -2.47 -3.53
CA VAL A 384 29.62 -3.36 -3.10
C VAL A 384 29.48 -4.72 -3.76
N THR A 385 30.55 -5.21 -4.38
CA THR A 385 30.59 -6.55 -5.00
C THR A 385 32.03 -7.05 -5.01
N THR A 386 32.36 -8.06 -5.83
CA THR A 386 33.71 -8.60 -6.00
C THR A 386 34.28 -8.22 -7.38
N PRO A 387 35.61 -8.23 -7.59
CA PRO A 387 36.23 -7.71 -8.80
C PRO A 387 35.70 -8.29 -10.13
N ARG A 388 35.56 -9.62 -10.23
CA ARG A 388 35.09 -10.29 -11.45
C ARG A 388 33.60 -10.05 -11.68
N ASN A 389 32.82 -9.99 -10.60
CA ASN A 389 31.39 -9.69 -10.70
C ASN A 389 31.14 -8.24 -11.12
N ALA A 390 31.93 -7.27 -10.62
CA ALA A 390 31.88 -5.89 -11.09
C ALA A 390 32.10 -5.79 -12.60
N ALA A 391 33.11 -6.49 -13.13
CA ALA A 391 33.38 -6.55 -14.56
C ALA A 391 32.21 -7.19 -15.34
N ARG A 392 31.66 -8.32 -14.87
CA ARG A 392 30.54 -9.02 -15.51
C ARG A 392 29.22 -8.23 -15.52
N LEU A 393 29.01 -7.36 -14.54
CA LEU A 393 27.84 -6.49 -14.47
C LEU A 393 27.97 -5.24 -15.36
N GLY A 394 29.08 -5.08 -16.09
CA GLY A 394 29.41 -3.82 -16.77
C GLY A 394 29.60 -2.67 -15.79
N ALA A 395 29.87 -2.98 -14.52
CA ALA A 395 29.92 -2.05 -13.40
C ALA A 395 31.36 -1.61 -13.06
N THR A 396 32.33 -1.90 -13.94
CA THR A 396 33.67 -1.31 -13.90
C THR A 396 33.64 0.14 -14.37
N PRO A 397 34.32 1.08 -13.71
CA PRO A 397 34.37 2.45 -14.19
C PRO A 397 35.19 2.50 -15.49
N PRO A 398 34.68 3.04 -16.60
CA PRO A 398 35.59 3.75 -17.48
C PRO A 398 36.11 4.97 -16.70
N ALA A 399 37.35 5.38 -17.00
CA ALA A 399 38.00 6.61 -16.52
C ALA A 399 37.02 7.77 -16.30
N PRO A 400 37.29 8.65 -15.31
CA PRO A 400 36.30 9.22 -14.40
C PRO A 400 35.02 9.58 -15.15
N LEU A 401 33.99 8.74 -14.97
CA LEU A 401 32.60 9.17 -15.18
C LEU A 401 32.50 10.54 -14.54
N SER A 402 32.06 11.53 -15.32
CA SER A 402 31.98 12.95 -14.94
C SER A 402 31.67 13.11 -13.45
N SER A 403 32.20 14.17 -12.83
CA SER A 403 31.95 14.57 -11.44
C SER A 403 30.46 14.65 -11.00
N SER A 404 29.52 14.27 -11.86
CA SER A 404 28.09 14.06 -11.63
C SER A 404 27.64 12.60 -11.38
N SER A 405 28.48 11.56 -11.52
CA SER A 405 28.00 10.18 -11.25
C SER A 405 27.77 9.95 -9.76
N ARG A 406 26.51 9.72 -9.38
CA ARG A 406 26.11 9.43 -8.00
C ARG A 406 26.18 7.94 -7.62
N LEU A 407 26.62 7.08 -8.54
CA LEU A 407 26.81 5.64 -8.31
C LEU A 407 28.29 5.28 -8.38
N ARG A 408 28.80 4.67 -7.30
CA ARG A 408 30.18 4.14 -7.19
C ARG A 408 30.12 2.64 -6.96
N VAL A 409 31.01 1.89 -7.61
CA VAL A 409 31.17 0.45 -7.38
C VAL A 409 32.45 0.21 -6.57
N VAL A 410 32.35 -0.60 -5.52
CA VAL A 410 33.46 -0.95 -4.63
C VAL A 410 33.66 -2.47 -4.66
N PRO A 411 34.75 -2.96 -5.30
CA PRO A 411 35.09 -4.36 -5.26
C PRO A 411 35.79 -4.71 -3.93
N LEU A 412 35.38 -5.82 -3.30
CA LEU A 412 36.05 -6.45 -2.17
C LEU A 412 36.56 -7.83 -2.58
N ASP A 413 37.82 -8.13 -2.26
CA ASP A 413 38.44 -9.40 -2.60
C ASP A 413 37.86 -10.53 -1.76
N LEU A 414 37.35 -11.55 -2.43
CA LEU A 414 36.81 -12.74 -1.77
C LEU A 414 37.98 -13.58 -1.22
N PRO A 415 37.97 -13.97 0.07
CA PRO A 415 39.04 -14.77 0.63
C PRO A 415 39.03 -16.20 0.09
N ALA A 416 40.21 -16.80 -0.02
CA ALA A 416 40.36 -18.20 -0.40
C ALA A 416 39.74 -19.12 0.66
N VAL A 417 39.02 -20.14 0.21
CA VAL A 417 38.41 -21.18 1.05
C VAL A 417 38.70 -22.54 0.44
N ASP A 418 39.22 -23.47 1.25
CA ASP A 418 39.51 -24.83 0.82
C ASP A 418 38.28 -25.50 0.16
N GLY A 419 38.49 -26.04 -1.05
CA GLY A 419 37.45 -26.70 -1.85
C GLY A 419 36.63 -25.77 -2.75
N LEU A 420 36.73 -24.45 -2.58
CA LEU A 420 36.17 -23.47 -3.51
C LEU A 420 37.11 -23.31 -4.72
N PRO A 421 36.61 -23.40 -5.98
CA PRO A 421 37.46 -23.23 -7.16
C PRO A 421 38.17 -21.87 -7.19
N GLU A 422 39.40 -21.83 -7.69
CA GLU A 422 40.17 -20.59 -7.83
C GLU A 422 39.43 -19.60 -8.75
N GLY A 423 39.32 -18.35 -8.31
CA GLY A 423 38.61 -17.29 -9.04
C GLY A 423 37.08 -17.43 -9.09
N ALA A 424 36.49 -18.34 -8.28
CA ALA A 424 35.05 -18.41 -8.10
C ALA A 424 34.57 -17.27 -7.19
N GLU A 425 33.74 -16.39 -7.74
CA GLU A 425 33.23 -15.22 -7.02
C GLU A 425 31.69 -15.19 -6.97
N SER A 426 31.01 -16.13 -7.62
CA SER A 426 29.54 -16.15 -7.70
C SER A 426 28.98 -17.55 -7.72
N THR A 427 27.67 -17.69 -7.46
CA THR A 427 26.93 -18.94 -7.67
C THR A 427 27.08 -19.47 -9.11
N ALA A 428 27.25 -18.57 -10.08
CA ALA A 428 27.48 -18.93 -11.47
C ALA A 428 28.88 -19.52 -11.74
N ASP A 429 29.79 -19.57 -10.77
CA ASP A 429 31.13 -20.15 -10.90
C ASP A 429 31.27 -21.53 -10.23
N VAL A 430 30.25 -21.98 -9.49
CA VAL A 430 30.32 -23.20 -8.68
C VAL A 430 29.07 -24.07 -8.87
N PRO A 431 29.18 -25.39 -8.70
CA PRO A 431 28.00 -26.26 -8.67
C PRO A 431 27.22 -26.09 -7.34
N PRO A 432 25.92 -26.46 -7.28
CA PRO A 432 25.04 -26.21 -6.13
C PRO A 432 25.60 -26.67 -4.77
N GLU A 433 26.27 -27.82 -4.72
CA GLU A 433 26.85 -28.39 -3.50
C GLU A 433 28.03 -27.57 -2.94
N LYS A 434 28.66 -26.72 -3.75
CA LYS A 434 29.75 -25.83 -3.34
C LYS A 434 29.28 -24.43 -2.94
N VAL A 435 27.99 -24.10 -3.08
CA VAL A 435 27.43 -22.79 -2.68
C VAL A 435 27.65 -22.51 -1.18
N GLY A 436 27.66 -23.55 -0.34
CA GLY A 436 28.01 -23.39 1.08
C GLY A 436 29.44 -22.87 1.31
N LEU A 437 30.41 -23.27 0.47
CA LEU A 437 31.79 -22.77 0.54
C LEU A 437 31.88 -21.33 0.06
N LEU A 438 31.09 -20.95 -0.95
CA LEU A 438 30.96 -19.56 -1.38
C LEU A 438 30.39 -18.68 -0.25
N LYS A 439 29.39 -19.15 0.50
CA LYS A 439 28.87 -18.45 1.69
C LYS A 439 29.93 -18.28 2.78
N LYS A 440 30.76 -19.31 3.00
CA LYS A 440 31.91 -19.24 3.93
C LYS A 440 32.93 -18.18 3.48
N ALA A 441 33.23 -18.11 2.19
CA ALA A 441 34.11 -17.08 1.65
C ALA A 441 33.50 -15.68 1.78
N PHE A 442 32.20 -15.56 1.50
CA PHE A 442 31.43 -14.33 1.67
C PHE A 442 31.41 -13.83 3.12
N ASP A 443 31.31 -14.72 4.11
CA ASP A 443 31.43 -14.34 5.52
C ASP A 443 32.79 -13.74 5.86
N GLY A 444 33.85 -14.16 5.17
CA GLY A 444 35.17 -13.57 5.30
C GLY A 444 35.28 -12.13 4.76
N LEU A 445 34.26 -11.62 4.05
CA LEU A 445 34.17 -10.21 3.64
C LEU A 445 33.79 -9.28 4.81
N ALA A 446 33.40 -9.81 5.97
CA ALA A 446 33.03 -8.99 7.13
C ALA A 446 34.12 -8.01 7.55
N ALA A 447 35.38 -8.46 7.65
CA ALA A 447 36.49 -7.60 8.06
C ALA A 447 36.89 -6.56 6.98
N PRO A 448 37.03 -6.91 5.69
CA PRO A 448 37.17 -5.94 4.62
C PRO A 448 36.03 -4.89 4.59
N PHE A 449 34.78 -5.33 4.73
CA PHE A 449 33.63 -4.42 4.73
C PHE A 449 33.61 -3.50 5.95
N ALA A 450 33.92 -4.02 7.16
CA ALA A 450 34.04 -3.20 8.37
C ALA A 450 35.09 -2.09 8.22
N ARG A 451 36.27 -2.41 7.65
CA ARG A 451 37.30 -1.40 7.34
C ARG A 451 36.79 -0.35 6.37
N PHE A 452 36.11 -0.76 5.30
CA PHE A 452 35.50 0.15 4.34
C PHE A 452 34.49 1.11 5.01
N VAL A 453 33.60 0.60 5.86
CA VAL A 453 32.63 1.44 6.59
C VAL A 453 33.33 2.37 7.59
N ALA A 454 34.33 1.89 8.31
CA ALA A 454 35.10 2.68 9.26
C ALA A 454 35.86 3.84 8.58
N GLU A 455 36.49 3.58 7.43
CA GLU A 455 37.15 4.60 6.61
C GLU A 455 36.16 5.66 6.10
N ALA A 456 34.98 5.24 5.63
CA ALA A 456 33.93 6.15 5.20
C ALA A 456 33.42 7.03 6.36
N CYS A 457 33.29 6.47 7.56
CA CYS A 457 32.88 7.21 8.76
C CYS A 457 33.96 8.17 9.28
N ALA A 458 35.25 7.81 9.15
CA ALA A 458 36.38 8.60 9.63
C ALA A 458 36.65 9.86 8.78
N ALA A 459 36.21 9.89 7.53
CA ALA A 459 36.46 10.99 6.60
C ALA A 459 35.69 12.31 6.92
N GLY A 460 34.68 12.27 7.79
CA GLY A 460 33.90 13.44 8.22
C GLY A 460 32.95 13.99 7.13
N ASP A 461 32.13 15.00 7.48
CA ASP A 461 31.14 15.64 6.57
C ASP A 461 31.80 16.62 5.57
N GLY A 462 33.03 16.33 5.11
CA GLY A 462 33.77 17.20 4.22
C GLY A 462 33.16 17.23 2.80
N GLU A 463 32.63 18.39 2.40
CA GLU A 463 32.08 18.69 1.06
C GLU A 463 33.10 18.66 -0.10
N ALA A 464 34.29 18.09 0.09
CA ALA A 464 35.32 18.04 -0.94
C ALA A 464 35.08 16.87 -1.91
N VAL A 465 34.15 17.05 -2.85
CA VAL A 465 34.08 16.24 -4.08
C VAL A 465 35.31 16.59 -4.93
N THR A 466 36.44 15.93 -4.64
CA THR A 466 37.53 15.82 -5.61
C THR A 466 37.38 14.49 -6.33
N ALA A 467 37.64 14.48 -7.64
CA ALA A 467 37.47 13.32 -8.51
C ALA A 467 38.29 12.06 -8.10
N ALA A 468 39.16 12.18 -7.09
CA ALA A 468 39.96 11.08 -6.54
C ALA A 468 39.36 10.46 -5.25
N ALA A 469 38.36 11.08 -4.61
CA ALA A 469 37.84 10.73 -3.29
C ALA A 469 36.33 10.44 -3.34
N GLY A 470 35.92 9.31 -3.92
CA GLY A 470 34.51 8.94 -4.05
C GLY A 470 33.79 8.82 -2.69
N PHE A 471 32.67 9.52 -2.52
CA PHE A 471 31.75 9.51 -1.35
C PHE A 471 32.39 9.18 0.02
N LEU A 472 33.49 9.83 0.38
CA LEU A 472 34.13 9.67 1.69
C LEU A 472 33.35 10.43 2.77
N ARG A 473 32.15 9.94 3.10
CA ARG A 473 31.37 10.38 4.26
C ARG A 473 30.66 9.19 4.91
N LYS A 474 30.18 9.37 6.14
CA LYS A 474 29.41 8.35 6.85
C LYS A 474 28.18 7.95 6.03
N PRO A 475 27.96 6.65 5.75
CA PRO A 475 26.73 6.18 5.13
C PRO A 475 25.51 6.48 5.99
N ASP A 476 24.45 6.96 5.35
CA ASP A 476 23.15 7.15 5.97
C ASP A 476 22.40 5.82 6.09
N TRP A 477 22.62 4.91 5.16
CA TRP A 477 22.00 3.58 5.12
C TRP A 477 22.96 2.51 4.60
N ILE A 478 22.77 1.29 5.11
CA ILE A 478 23.25 0.06 4.46
C ILE A 478 22.02 -0.72 3.97
N ILE A 479 22.07 -1.25 2.75
CA ILE A 479 21.04 -2.11 2.16
C ILE A 479 21.68 -3.47 1.87
N PRO A 480 21.64 -4.42 2.83
CA PRO A 480 22.14 -5.76 2.64
C PRO A 480 21.07 -6.71 2.07
N ASP A 481 21.55 -7.81 1.52
CA ASP A 481 20.76 -9.01 1.20
C ASP A 481 20.67 -9.99 2.39
N PHE A 482 19.93 -11.09 2.25
CA PHE A 482 19.70 -12.09 3.30
C PHE A 482 20.99 -12.75 3.84
N ALA A 483 22.05 -12.83 3.02
CA ALA A 483 23.25 -13.61 3.35
C ALA A 483 24.12 -12.98 4.45
N HIS A 484 23.93 -11.70 4.78
CA HIS A 484 24.86 -10.90 5.59
C HIS A 484 24.65 -11.04 7.11
N SER A 485 24.84 -12.24 7.66
CA SER A 485 24.66 -12.47 9.11
C SER A 485 25.58 -11.65 10.04
N TRP A 486 26.61 -11.03 9.47
CA TRP A 486 27.65 -10.24 10.12
C TRP A 486 27.51 -8.73 9.90
N ILE A 487 26.45 -8.24 9.22
CA ILE A 487 26.30 -6.80 8.93
C ILE A 487 25.89 -5.98 10.15
N TRP A 488 25.05 -6.54 11.00
CA TRP A 488 24.43 -5.82 12.10
C TRP A 488 25.43 -5.32 13.17
N PRO A 489 26.51 -6.03 13.55
CA PRO A 489 27.50 -5.51 14.50
C PRO A 489 28.28 -4.33 13.90
N ILE A 490 28.60 -4.39 12.60
CA ILE A 490 29.31 -3.31 11.89
C ILE A 490 28.43 -2.06 11.82
N ALA A 491 27.15 -2.25 11.50
CA ALA A 491 26.16 -1.17 11.46
C ALA A 491 25.93 -0.56 12.86
N GLU A 492 25.90 -1.39 13.91
CA GLU A 492 25.77 -0.96 15.30
C GLU A 492 26.97 -0.15 15.79
N GLU A 493 28.20 -0.64 15.53
CA GLU A 493 29.44 0.05 15.90
C GLU A 493 29.48 1.49 15.39
N HIS A 494 29.04 1.71 14.15
CA HIS A 494 29.05 3.04 13.51
C HIS A 494 27.73 3.80 13.62
N LYS A 495 26.71 3.22 14.29
CA LYS A 495 25.35 3.80 14.40
C LYS A 495 24.75 4.14 13.03
N ILE A 496 24.75 3.17 12.13
CA ILE A 496 24.17 3.27 10.77
C ILE A 496 22.94 2.36 10.74
N PRO A 497 21.73 2.87 10.41
CA PRO A 497 20.58 2.02 10.19
C PRO A 497 20.74 1.20 8.90
N TYR A 498 20.07 0.06 8.82
CA TYR A 498 20.02 -0.72 7.59
C TYR A 498 18.61 -1.17 7.23
N ALA A 499 18.39 -1.36 5.93
CA ALA A 499 17.13 -1.83 5.36
C ALA A 499 17.40 -3.05 4.49
N THR A 500 16.80 -4.20 4.81
CA THR A 500 17.06 -5.44 4.04
C THR A 500 16.30 -5.38 2.73
N PHE A 501 16.96 -5.61 1.59
CA PHE A 501 16.29 -5.71 0.29
C PHE A 501 16.17 -7.17 -0.13
N LEU A 502 14.94 -7.63 -0.35
CA LEU A 502 14.62 -9.01 -0.68
C LEU A 502 14.17 -9.12 -2.13
N ILE A 503 14.87 -9.95 -2.89
CA ILE A 503 14.57 -10.27 -4.29
C ILE A 503 13.69 -11.52 -4.46
N VAL A 504 13.27 -12.11 -3.34
CA VAL A 504 12.28 -13.19 -3.26
C VAL A 504 10.88 -12.60 -3.08
N THR A 505 9.86 -13.43 -3.33
CA THR A 505 8.45 -13.03 -3.16
C THR A 505 8.09 -12.68 -1.71
N ALA A 506 7.18 -11.73 -1.53
CA ALA A 506 6.58 -11.43 -0.24
C ALA A 506 5.84 -12.65 0.34
N ALA A 507 5.28 -13.50 -0.51
CA ALA A 507 4.65 -14.76 -0.14
C ALA A 507 5.62 -15.74 0.53
N LEU A 508 6.86 -15.86 0.04
CA LEU A 508 7.90 -16.65 0.70
C LEU A 508 8.22 -16.08 2.09
N VAL A 509 8.35 -14.77 2.21
CA VAL A 509 8.66 -14.18 3.52
C VAL A 509 7.50 -14.36 4.50
N ALA A 510 6.26 -14.31 4.01
CA ALA A 510 5.06 -14.60 4.81
C ALA A 510 4.98 -16.07 5.21
N ILE A 511 5.36 -17.03 4.34
CA ILE A 511 5.37 -18.45 4.69
C ILE A 511 6.44 -18.77 5.73
N LEU A 512 7.59 -18.08 5.66
CA LEU A 512 8.68 -18.22 6.61
C LEU A 512 8.32 -17.65 7.97
N GLY A 513 7.76 -16.43 8.00
CA GLY A 513 7.47 -15.72 9.22
C GLY A 513 8.70 -15.37 10.08
N PRO A 514 8.51 -14.58 11.13
CA PRO A 514 9.57 -14.20 12.05
C PRO A 514 9.92 -15.39 12.94
N ARG A 515 11.14 -15.37 13.47
CA ARG A 515 11.60 -16.42 14.39
C ARG A 515 10.68 -16.58 15.60
N ARG A 516 10.08 -15.49 16.10
CA ARG A 516 9.15 -15.54 17.26
C ARG A 516 7.96 -16.47 16.99
N GLU A 517 7.38 -16.39 15.80
CA GLU A 517 6.23 -17.20 15.42
C GLU A 517 6.64 -18.66 15.22
N ASN A 518 7.81 -18.90 14.64
CA ASN A 518 8.34 -20.26 14.51
C ASN A 518 8.74 -20.89 15.86
N LEU A 519 9.13 -20.10 16.85
CA LEU A 519 9.37 -20.62 18.20
C LEU A 519 8.06 -21.00 18.91
N THR A 520 6.96 -20.32 18.61
CA THR A 520 5.63 -20.63 19.17
C THR A 520 4.93 -21.75 18.39
N HIS A 521 5.06 -21.75 17.07
CA HIS A 521 4.44 -22.68 16.14
C HIS A 521 5.56 -23.31 15.28
N SER A 522 6.29 -24.26 15.87
CA SER A 522 7.47 -24.88 15.24
C SER A 522 7.12 -25.58 13.93
N ARG A 523 7.71 -25.11 12.82
CA ARG A 523 7.59 -25.70 11.47
C ARG A 523 8.94 -26.28 11.06
N THR A 524 9.06 -27.60 11.13
CA THR A 524 10.34 -28.33 10.98
C THR A 524 10.29 -29.46 9.96
N THR A 525 9.10 -29.81 9.49
CA THR A 525 8.85 -30.88 8.53
C THR A 525 8.37 -30.31 7.20
N ALA A 526 8.44 -31.10 6.13
CA ALA A 526 7.97 -30.67 4.81
C ALA A 526 6.45 -30.41 4.84
N GLU A 527 5.71 -31.26 5.55
CA GLU A 527 4.27 -31.17 5.77
C GLU A 527 3.86 -29.83 6.38
N ASP A 528 4.68 -29.29 7.30
CA ASP A 528 4.42 -27.99 7.89
C ASP A 528 4.42 -26.87 6.84
N TYR A 529 5.23 -26.96 5.79
CA TYR A 529 5.31 -25.99 4.69
C TYR A 529 4.31 -26.25 3.56
N MET A 530 3.63 -27.40 3.59
CA MET A 530 2.57 -27.76 2.64
C MET A 530 1.19 -27.25 3.07
N VAL A 531 1.11 -26.55 4.19
CA VAL A 531 -0.11 -25.91 4.69
C VAL A 531 0.14 -24.43 4.97
N GLN A 532 -0.93 -23.64 4.93
CA GLN A 532 -0.88 -22.23 5.28
C GLN A 532 -0.41 -22.05 6.74
N PRO A 533 0.53 -21.12 7.02
CA PRO A 533 0.92 -20.83 8.39
C PRO A 533 -0.24 -20.29 9.24
N PRO A 534 -0.23 -20.55 10.56
CA PRO A 534 -1.26 -20.05 11.47
C PRO A 534 -1.28 -18.52 11.60
N TRP A 535 -0.15 -17.84 11.33
CA TRP A 535 -0.04 -16.38 11.40
C TRP A 535 -0.53 -15.66 10.14
N ILE A 536 -1.02 -16.38 9.12
CA ILE A 536 -1.74 -15.76 8.00
C ILE A 536 -3.24 -15.81 8.33
N PRO A 537 -3.89 -14.68 8.65
CA PRO A 537 -5.23 -14.66 9.25
C PRO A 537 -6.36 -14.75 8.21
N PHE A 538 -6.05 -15.06 6.97
CA PHE A 538 -7.02 -15.10 5.87
C PHE A 538 -6.83 -16.32 4.98
N PRO A 539 -7.89 -16.81 4.33
CA PRO A 539 -7.76 -17.87 3.33
C PRO A 539 -6.81 -17.45 2.21
N SER A 540 -5.78 -18.26 1.97
CA SER A 540 -4.81 -18.08 0.90
C SER A 540 -4.28 -19.44 0.43
N ASN A 541 -3.67 -19.48 -0.75
CA ASN A 541 -2.96 -20.66 -1.26
C ASN A 541 -1.45 -20.57 -0.99
N ILE A 542 -1.01 -19.84 0.05
CA ILE A 542 0.40 -19.65 0.38
C ILE A 542 0.91 -20.88 1.12
N ALA A 543 1.21 -21.93 0.36
CA ALA A 543 1.72 -23.21 0.81
C ALA A 543 2.41 -23.93 -0.36
N TYR A 544 3.42 -24.75 -0.07
CA TYR A 544 4.01 -25.63 -1.07
C TYR A 544 3.04 -26.76 -1.41
N ARG A 545 2.86 -27.07 -2.69
CA ARG A 545 1.95 -28.15 -3.10
C ARG A 545 2.62 -29.51 -3.10
N ARG A 546 3.93 -29.53 -3.27
CA ARG A 546 4.70 -30.76 -3.47
C ARG A 546 5.72 -30.92 -2.36
N ARG A 547 5.89 -32.16 -1.91
CA ARG A 547 6.78 -32.51 -0.81
C ARG A 547 8.23 -32.08 -1.09
N HIS A 548 8.75 -32.36 -2.28
CA HIS A 548 10.15 -32.04 -2.62
C HIS A 548 10.43 -30.53 -2.61
N GLU A 549 9.44 -29.69 -2.94
CA GLU A 549 9.57 -28.23 -2.83
C GLU A 549 9.60 -27.80 -1.36
N ALA A 550 8.73 -28.38 -0.54
CA ALA A 550 8.72 -28.14 0.91
C ALA A 550 10.00 -28.65 1.61
N GLU A 551 10.59 -29.76 1.15
CA GLU A 551 11.86 -30.28 1.65
C GLU A 551 13.03 -29.32 1.41
N TRP A 552 12.98 -28.54 0.32
CA TRP A 552 13.93 -27.46 0.08
C TRP A 552 13.87 -26.43 1.22
N MET A 553 12.66 -26.04 1.65
CA MET A 553 12.50 -25.12 2.78
C MET A 553 13.04 -25.70 4.08
N VAL A 554 12.80 -26.97 4.36
CA VAL A 554 13.36 -27.65 5.53
C VAL A 554 14.90 -27.64 5.49
N ALA A 555 15.49 -27.78 4.30
CA ALA A 555 16.95 -27.72 4.14
C ALA A 555 17.52 -26.32 4.45
N ALA A 556 16.76 -25.23 4.24
CA ALA A 556 17.20 -23.86 4.55
C ALA A 556 17.45 -23.61 6.04
N PHE A 557 16.91 -24.45 6.93
CA PHE A 557 17.15 -24.42 8.38
C PHE A 557 18.41 -25.17 8.80
N ARG A 558 19.02 -25.97 7.91
CA ARG A 558 20.22 -26.73 8.22
C ARG A 558 21.45 -25.86 8.01
N ALA A 559 22.43 -25.99 8.89
CA ALA A 559 23.72 -25.33 8.70
C ALA A 559 24.38 -25.84 7.40
N ASN A 560 24.84 -24.90 6.57
CA ASN A 560 25.63 -25.21 5.38
C ASN A 560 27.14 -25.17 5.72
N ALA A 561 28.02 -25.25 4.72
CA ALA A 561 29.47 -25.29 4.94
C ALA A 561 30.07 -24.03 5.61
N SER A 562 29.32 -22.93 5.71
CA SER A 562 29.68 -21.76 6.54
C SER A 562 29.45 -21.97 8.04
N GLY A 563 28.70 -22.99 8.43
CA GLY A 563 28.25 -23.22 9.81
C GLY A 563 26.96 -22.47 10.20
N VAL A 564 26.39 -21.65 9.31
CA VAL A 564 25.15 -20.88 9.56
C VAL A 564 24.09 -21.24 8.51
N SER A 565 22.87 -21.53 8.95
CA SER A 565 21.73 -21.82 8.06
C SER A 565 21.24 -20.55 7.34
N ASP A 566 20.58 -20.69 6.20
CA ASP A 566 20.06 -19.53 5.47
C ASP A 566 18.95 -18.82 6.25
N MET A 567 18.15 -19.58 7.00
CA MET A 567 17.13 -19.03 7.88
C MET A 567 17.71 -18.26 9.06
N ASP A 568 18.79 -18.73 9.67
CA ASP A 568 19.46 -17.98 10.74
C ASP A 568 20.08 -16.68 10.22
N ARG A 569 20.59 -16.66 8.98
CA ARG A 569 21.10 -15.43 8.36
C ARG A 569 19.99 -14.40 8.20
N PHE A 570 18.86 -14.82 7.64
CA PHE A 570 17.68 -13.98 7.47
C PHE A 570 17.16 -13.45 8.82
N TRP A 571 16.89 -14.32 9.79
CA TRP A 571 16.33 -13.90 11.09
C TRP A 571 17.29 -13.05 11.93
N LYS A 572 18.60 -13.31 11.92
CA LYS A 572 19.55 -12.45 12.64
C LYS A 572 19.54 -11.02 12.11
N SER A 573 19.50 -10.87 10.79
CA SER A 573 19.42 -9.55 10.15
C SER A 573 18.08 -8.89 10.43
N GLU A 574 16.98 -9.61 10.23
CA GLU A 574 15.63 -9.08 10.35
C GLU A 574 15.31 -8.68 11.79
N GLN A 575 15.58 -9.51 12.79
CA GLN A 575 15.16 -9.23 14.18
C GLN A 575 15.93 -8.09 14.85
N HIS A 576 17.05 -7.66 14.28
CA HIS A 576 17.90 -6.67 14.91
C HIS A 576 17.26 -5.26 14.88
N PRO A 577 17.35 -4.46 15.97
CA PRO A 577 16.76 -3.12 16.02
C PRO A 577 17.28 -2.13 14.97
N ASN A 578 18.52 -2.31 14.50
CA ASN A 578 19.08 -1.47 13.42
C ASN A 578 18.51 -1.82 12.03
N CYS A 579 17.84 -2.97 11.87
CA CYS A 579 17.05 -3.27 10.69
C CYS A 579 15.71 -2.52 10.77
N ARG A 580 15.64 -1.33 10.17
CA ARG A 580 14.47 -0.44 10.33
C ARG A 580 13.36 -0.72 9.33
N LEU A 581 13.68 -1.25 8.15
CA LEU A 581 12.75 -1.49 7.05
C LEU A 581 13.08 -2.81 6.34
N ILE A 582 12.07 -3.46 5.75
CA ILE A 582 12.26 -4.56 4.80
C ILE A 582 11.71 -4.12 3.45
N ILE A 583 12.56 -4.10 2.44
CA ILE A 583 12.24 -3.68 1.08
C ILE A 583 12.03 -4.94 0.24
N TYR A 584 10.98 -4.97 -0.56
CA TYR A 584 10.61 -6.11 -1.39
C TYR A 584 10.65 -5.71 -2.86
N ARG A 585 11.31 -6.52 -3.70
CA ARG A 585 11.19 -6.41 -5.15
C ARG A 585 9.83 -6.96 -5.60
N SER A 586 8.76 -6.25 -5.28
CA SER A 586 7.39 -6.66 -5.54
C SER A 586 6.47 -5.43 -5.51
N CYS A 587 5.19 -5.63 -5.82
CA CYS A 587 4.16 -4.59 -5.77
C CYS A 587 2.79 -5.15 -5.35
N PRO A 588 1.88 -4.30 -4.82
CA PRO A 588 0.55 -4.71 -4.35
C PRO A 588 -0.32 -5.42 -5.39
N GLU A 589 -0.13 -5.13 -6.67
CA GLU A 589 -0.88 -5.72 -7.79
C GLU A 589 -0.58 -7.21 -7.93
N VAL A 590 0.67 -7.60 -7.70
CA VAL A 590 1.11 -9.00 -7.81
C VAL A 590 0.99 -9.74 -6.48
N GLU A 591 1.18 -9.05 -5.36
CA GLU A 591 1.17 -9.66 -4.03
C GLU A 591 0.21 -8.93 -3.06
N PRO A 592 -1.10 -8.95 -3.35
CA PRO A 592 -2.07 -8.19 -2.59
C PRO A 592 -2.16 -8.67 -1.14
N ARG A 593 -2.32 -7.72 -0.21
CA ARG A 593 -2.49 -7.93 1.24
C ARG A 593 -1.23 -8.40 1.98
N LEU A 594 -0.12 -8.66 1.29
CA LEU A 594 1.09 -9.17 1.94
C LEU A 594 1.92 -8.09 2.64
N PHE A 595 2.06 -6.89 2.08
CA PHE A 595 2.85 -5.82 2.72
C PHE A 595 2.29 -5.37 4.09
N PRO A 596 0.98 -5.15 4.26
CA PRO A 596 0.42 -4.86 5.59
C PRO A 596 0.62 -6.03 6.58
N LEU A 597 0.37 -7.27 6.13
CA LEU A 597 0.59 -8.47 6.94
C LEU A 597 2.06 -8.56 7.39
N LEU A 598 3.01 -8.39 6.47
CA LEU A 598 4.44 -8.45 6.76
C LEU A 598 4.86 -7.31 7.68
N THR A 599 4.26 -6.13 7.54
CA THR A 599 4.51 -4.99 8.42
C THR A 599 4.14 -5.31 9.87
N GLU A 600 2.97 -5.91 10.09
CA GLU A 600 2.52 -6.36 11.40
C GLU A 600 3.35 -7.54 11.93
N LEU A 601 3.60 -8.52 11.06
CA LEU A 601 4.26 -9.77 11.39
C LEU A 601 5.71 -9.55 11.83
N PHE A 602 6.43 -8.63 11.18
CA PHE A 602 7.82 -8.28 11.51
C PHE A 602 7.93 -7.01 12.37
N ALA A 603 6.81 -6.36 12.69
CA ALA A 603 6.74 -5.11 13.47
C ALA A 603 7.65 -3.99 12.91
N LYS A 604 7.75 -3.91 11.57
CA LYS A 604 8.55 -2.92 10.84
C LYS A 604 7.99 -2.74 9.44
N PRO A 605 8.11 -1.55 8.82
CA PRO A 605 7.55 -1.31 7.50
C PRO A 605 8.08 -2.29 6.45
N ALA A 606 7.16 -2.97 5.78
CA ALA A 606 7.41 -3.81 4.61
C ALA A 606 7.08 -3.02 3.35
N ILE A 607 8.11 -2.55 2.64
CA ILE A 607 7.99 -1.55 1.57
C ILE A 607 8.15 -2.21 0.20
N PRO A 608 7.17 -2.13 -0.71
CA PRO A 608 7.38 -2.50 -2.11
C PRO A 608 8.32 -1.50 -2.79
N ALA A 609 9.32 -1.98 -3.50
CA ALA A 609 10.20 -1.16 -4.37
C ALA A 609 9.77 -1.22 -5.84
N GLY A 610 8.59 -1.77 -6.12
CA GLY A 610 8.21 -2.18 -7.46
C GLY A 610 8.98 -3.41 -7.95
N LEU A 611 8.77 -3.75 -9.21
CA LEU A 611 9.38 -4.90 -9.87
C LEU A 611 10.79 -4.60 -10.40
N LEU A 612 11.21 -3.34 -10.36
CA LEU A 612 12.45 -2.83 -10.95
C LEU A 612 12.55 -3.20 -12.44
N MET A 613 11.48 -2.89 -13.19
CA MET A 613 11.42 -3.15 -14.62
C MET A 613 12.48 -2.35 -15.37
N PHE A 614 13.14 -2.98 -16.33
CA PHE A 614 14.23 -2.37 -17.08
C PHE A 614 13.67 -1.25 -17.96
N PRO A 615 14.24 -0.03 -17.92
CA PRO A 615 13.88 1.01 -18.87
C PRO A 615 14.40 0.62 -20.27
N ASP A 616 13.59 0.88 -21.30
CA ASP A 616 13.80 0.95 -22.77
C ASP A 616 15.11 0.46 -23.43
N THR A 617 15.81 -0.52 -22.85
CA THR A 617 17.06 -1.13 -23.32
C THR A 617 16.87 -2.01 -24.55
N ILE A 618 15.66 -2.02 -25.12
CA ILE A 618 15.40 -2.59 -26.44
C ILE A 618 15.83 -1.59 -27.54
N ASN A 619 15.93 -0.29 -27.23
CA ASN A 619 16.19 0.78 -28.21
C ASN A 619 17.47 1.60 -28.00
N ASN A 620 18.21 1.42 -26.88
CA ASN A 620 19.52 2.08 -26.73
C ASN A 620 20.61 1.19 -27.34
N ASP A 621 21.00 1.53 -28.57
CA ASP A 621 22.20 1.03 -29.25
C ASP A 621 23.52 1.37 -28.52
N ASP A 622 23.47 2.10 -27.39
CA ASP A 622 24.62 2.63 -26.66
C ASP A 622 25.24 1.68 -25.62
N ASP A 623 24.62 0.53 -25.30
CA ASP A 623 25.27 -0.51 -24.48
C ASP A 623 26.06 -1.48 -25.39
N ALA A 624 26.95 -0.88 -26.17
CA ALA A 624 27.95 -1.55 -26.98
C ALA A 624 29.01 -2.22 -26.10
N SER A 625 28.63 -3.33 -25.47
CA SER A 625 29.55 -4.47 -25.40
C SER A 625 29.20 -5.44 -26.52
N GLU A 626 29.71 -5.12 -27.71
CA GLU A 626 29.94 -6.09 -28.76
C GLU A 626 30.73 -7.27 -28.16
N GLN A 627 30.06 -8.38 -27.81
CA GLN A 627 30.59 -9.77 -27.77
C GLN A 627 29.67 -10.72 -26.97
N SER A 628 28.44 -11.01 -27.45
CA SER A 628 27.79 -12.33 -27.38
C SER A 628 26.34 -12.32 -27.89
N PHE A 629 26.05 -11.55 -28.94
CA PHE A 629 24.81 -11.80 -29.68
C PHE A 629 24.98 -13.15 -30.40
N VAL A 630 23.95 -13.99 -30.44
CA VAL A 630 23.91 -15.16 -31.34
C VAL A 630 23.06 -14.73 -32.54
N PRO A 631 23.62 -14.04 -33.56
CA PRO A 631 22.89 -13.65 -34.77
C PRO A 631 21.98 -14.75 -35.34
N PRO A 632 22.41 -16.04 -35.37
CA PRO A 632 21.58 -17.12 -35.90
C PRO A 632 20.23 -17.30 -35.18
N ALA A 633 20.16 -17.04 -33.87
CA ALA A 633 18.95 -17.27 -33.09
C ALA A 633 17.87 -16.21 -33.36
N ILE A 634 18.27 -14.94 -33.45
CA ILE A 634 17.34 -13.85 -33.80
C ILE A 634 16.94 -13.92 -35.28
N GLU A 635 17.89 -14.19 -36.19
CA GLU A 635 17.56 -14.42 -37.60
C GLU A 635 16.58 -15.58 -37.80
N TRP A 636 16.67 -16.61 -36.96
CA TRP A 636 15.71 -17.71 -36.97
C TRP A 636 14.34 -17.25 -36.47
N LEU A 637 14.27 -16.48 -35.39
CA LEU A 637 13.01 -15.91 -34.88
C LEU A 637 12.35 -14.97 -35.90
N ASP A 638 13.12 -14.17 -36.64
CA ASP A 638 12.61 -13.25 -37.64
C ASP A 638 11.83 -13.94 -38.77
N LYS A 639 12.18 -15.19 -39.07
CA LYS A 639 11.53 -16.01 -40.10
C LYS A 639 10.25 -16.69 -39.61
N GLN A 640 9.93 -16.61 -38.32
CA GLN A 640 8.74 -17.25 -37.74
C GLN A 640 7.53 -16.33 -37.77
N SER A 641 6.33 -16.91 -37.79
CA SER A 641 5.09 -16.16 -37.65
C SER A 641 4.94 -15.60 -36.24
N GLU A 642 4.14 -14.54 -36.11
CA GLU A 642 3.83 -13.90 -34.84
C GLU A 642 3.26 -14.90 -33.81
N LYS A 643 3.69 -14.75 -32.54
CA LYS A 643 3.28 -15.58 -31.39
C LYS A 643 3.33 -17.10 -31.63
N SER A 644 4.24 -17.59 -32.46
CA SER A 644 4.31 -19.00 -32.85
C SER A 644 5.42 -19.81 -32.16
N VAL A 645 6.33 -19.14 -31.45
CA VAL A 645 7.50 -19.75 -30.81
C VAL A 645 7.33 -19.75 -29.30
N ILE A 646 7.60 -20.88 -28.65
CA ILE A 646 7.82 -20.92 -27.19
C ILE A 646 9.30 -20.70 -26.88
N TYR A 647 9.59 -19.71 -26.05
CA TYR A 647 10.94 -19.54 -25.51
C TYR A 647 11.11 -20.45 -24.29
N VAL A 648 12.23 -21.14 -24.17
CA VAL A 648 12.51 -22.08 -23.08
C VAL A 648 13.78 -21.63 -22.37
N ALA A 649 13.68 -21.23 -21.11
CA ALA A 649 14.83 -20.91 -20.27
C ALA A 649 14.54 -21.20 -18.79
N LEU A 650 15.36 -22.07 -18.20
CA LEU A 650 15.24 -22.49 -16.80
C LEU A 650 16.21 -21.76 -15.87
N GLY A 651 16.90 -20.72 -16.38
CA GLY A 651 17.89 -19.96 -15.62
C GLY A 651 19.22 -20.70 -15.46
N SER A 652 20.23 -19.98 -14.96
CA SER A 652 21.59 -20.52 -14.79
C SER A 652 21.78 -21.34 -13.51
N GLU A 653 20.82 -21.27 -12.58
CA GLU A 653 20.91 -21.85 -11.24
C GLU A 653 19.94 -23.03 -11.04
N ALA A 654 19.17 -23.41 -12.07
CA ALA A 654 18.32 -24.59 -11.98
C ALA A 654 19.17 -25.87 -11.87
N PRO A 655 18.88 -26.76 -10.90
CA PRO A 655 19.61 -28.01 -10.70
C PRO A 655 19.14 -29.07 -11.72
N LEU A 656 19.45 -28.86 -12.99
CA LEU A 656 19.09 -29.79 -14.06
C LEU A 656 20.04 -30.99 -14.09
N THR A 657 19.46 -32.20 -14.11
CA THR A 657 20.17 -33.45 -14.37
C THR A 657 20.12 -33.76 -15.87
N GLU A 658 20.94 -34.69 -16.34
CA GLU A 658 20.87 -35.18 -17.73
C GLU A 658 19.48 -35.72 -18.08
N ASP A 659 18.84 -36.46 -17.17
CA ASP A 659 17.48 -36.96 -17.35
C ASP A 659 16.44 -35.84 -17.48
N HIS A 660 16.57 -34.75 -16.70
CA HIS A 660 15.71 -33.57 -16.85
C HIS A 660 15.85 -32.94 -18.25
N VAL A 661 17.09 -32.79 -18.73
CA VAL A 661 17.36 -32.24 -20.07
C VAL A 661 16.80 -33.18 -21.15
N ARG A 662 16.97 -34.49 -20.99
CA ARG A 662 16.46 -35.51 -21.91
C ARG A 662 14.94 -35.50 -22.02
N GLU A 663 14.22 -35.54 -20.90
CA GLU A 663 12.75 -35.54 -20.90
C GLU A 663 12.18 -34.20 -21.41
N LEU A 664 12.82 -33.08 -21.09
CA LEU A 664 12.44 -31.76 -21.64
C LEU A 664 12.64 -31.71 -23.16
N ALA A 665 13.78 -32.18 -23.67
CA ALA A 665 14.05 -32.25 -25.11
C ALA A 665 12.99 -33.10 -25.83
N LEU A 666 12.74 -34.32 -25.34
CA LEU A 666 11.76 -35.22 -25.94
C LEU A 666 10.34 -34.68 -25.82
N GLY A 667 10.02 -33.97 -24.74
CA GLY A 667 8.72 -33.30 -24.58
C GLY A 667 8.52 -32.16 -25.57
N LEU A 668 9.53 -31.33 -25.81
CA LEU A 668 9.49 -30.28 -26.85
C LEU A 668 9.37 -30.89 -28.25
N GLU A 669 10.08 -31.99 -28.52
CA GLU A 669 9.98 -32.73 -29.78
C GLU A 669 8.55 -33.25 -30.00
N LEU A 670 7.96 -33.88 -28.97
CA LEU A 670 6.61 -34.45 -28.98
C LEU A 670 5.52 -33.38 -29.04
N ALA A 671 5.71 -32.22 -28.42
CA ALA A 671 4.77 -31.11 -28.46
C ALA A 671 4.52 -30.62 -29.90
N ASN A 672 5.50 -30.82 -30.79
CA ASN A 672 5.46 -30.42 -32.19
C ASN A 672 5.19 -28.93 -32.40
N VAL A 673 5.74 -28.09 -31.50
CA VAL A 673 5.69 -26.63 -31.59
C VAL A 673 7.03 -26.07 -32.07
N ARG A 674 7.05 -24.78 -32.41
CA ARG A 674 8.32 -24.08 -32.62
C ARG A 674 8.90 -23.62 -31.30
N PHE A 675 10.20 -23.78 -31.09
CA PHE A 675 10.83 -23.40 -29.84
C PHE A 675 12.23 -22.81 -30.01
N LEU A 676 12.59 -21.91 -29.10
CA LEU A 676 13.98 -21.48 -28.89
C LEU A 676 14.35 -21.85 -27.47
N TRP A 677 15.37 -22.70 -27.30
CA TRP A 677 15.79 -23.16 -25.99
C TRP A 677 17.18 -22.64 -25.62
N ALA A 678 17.24 -21.79 -24.60
CA ALA A 678 18.49 -21.44 -23.93
C ALA A 678 18.84 -22.54 -22.91
N LEU A 679 19.72 -23.46 -23.31
CA LEU A 679 20.15 -24.60 -22.51
C LEU A 679 21.50 -24.32 -21.86
N ARG A 680 21.57 -24.31 -20.54
CA ARG A 680 22.86 -24.37 -19.85
C ARG A 680 23.19 -25.83 -19.52
N PRO A 681 24.26 -26.42 -20.07
CA PRO A 681 24.60 -27.80 -19.78
C PRO A 681 24.97 -27.99 -18.29
N PRO A 682 24.59 -29.12 -17.66
CA PRO A 682 25.02 -29.45 -16.30
C PRO A 682 26.56 -29.48 -16.21
N ARG A 683 27.14 -28.91 -15.15
CA ARG A 683 28.60 -28.92 -14.96
C ARG A 683 29.06 -30.24 -14.39
N GLY A 684 30.00 -30.91 -15.06
CA GLY A 684 30.76 -32.02 -14.51
C GLY A 684 31.69 -31.58 -13.37
N ASP A 685 32.19 -32.56 -12.61
CA ASP A 685 33.09 -32.41 -11.46
C ASP A 685 34.51 -31.90 -11.81
N GLY A 686 34.85 -31.82 -13.10
CA GLY A 686 36.05 -31.16 -13.62
C GLY A 686 35.69 -29.91 -14.42
N GLY A 687 36.23 -28.75 -14.01
CA GLY A 687 35.89 -27.41 -14.52
C GLY A 687 36.26 -27.07 -15.97
N SER A 688 36.08 -27.97 -16.95
CA SER A 688 36.15 -27.66 -18.38
C SER A 688 34.76 -27.36 -18.94
N ASN A 689 34.62 -26.22 -19.63
CA ASN A 689 33.43 -25.77 -20.36
C ASN A 689 33.22 -26.52 -21.70
N ASP A 690 33.87 -27.67 -21.90
CA ASP A 690 34.09 -28.28 -23.22
C ASP A 690 33.09 -29.38 -23.60
N GLY A 691 32.17 -29.75 -22.70
CA GLY A 691 31.06 -30.65 -23.02
C GLY A 691 30.03 -29.92 -23.89
N GLY A 692 30.09 -30.14 -25.21
CA GLY A 692 29.14 -29.54 -26.16
C GLY A 692 27.70 -29.99 -25.91
N ALA A 693 26.73 -29.18 -26.35
CA ALA A 693 25.28 -29.51 -26.30
C ALA A 693 24.96 -30.93 -26.80
N ALA A 694 25.76 -31.40 -27.76
CA ALA A 694 25.62 -32.68 -28.44
C ALA A 694 25.80 -33.90 -27.53
N GLU A 695 26.48 -33.79 -26.38
CA GLU A 695 26.67 -34.92 -25.46
C GLU A 695 25.49 -35.12 -24.48
N ILE A 696 24.66 -34.09 -24.26
CA ILE A 696 23.57 -34.11 -23.25
C ILE A 696 22.19 -34.23 -23.89
N LEU A 697 22.04 -33.79 -25.15
CA LEU A 697 20.79 -33.93 -25.89
C LEU A 697 20.60 -35.36 -26.42
N PRO A 698 19.36 -35.85 -26.58
CA PRO A 698 19.12 -37.17 -27.17
C PRO A 698 19.75 -37.30 -28.56
N ASP A 699 20.32 -38.47 -28.87
CA ASP A 699 20.94 -38.74 -30.17
C ASP A 699 20.06 -38.29 -31.35
N GLY A 700 20.62 -37.46 -32.23
CA GLY A 700 19.95 -36.94 -33.43
C GLY A 700 18.82 -35.93 -33.17
N PHE A 701 18.62 -35.45 -31.94
CA PHE A 701 17.57 -34.51 -31.57
C PHE A 701 17.58 -33.24 -32.43
N GLU A 702 18.73 -32.57 -32.53
CA GLU A 702 18.87 -31.32 -33.29
C GLU A 702 18.48 -31.51 -34.77
N SER A 703 18.85 -32.65 -35.37
CA SER A 703 18.46 -32.97 -36.75
C SER A 703 16.95 -33.17 -36.91
N ARG A 704 16.28 -33.80 -35.93
CA ARG A 704 14.82 -34.02 -35.97
C ARG A 704 14.02 -32.75 -35.74
N VAL A 705 14.57 -31.77 -35.02
CA VAL A 705 13.89 -30.50 -34.70
C VAL A 705 14.36 -29.32 -35.55
N ALA A 706 15.38 -29.45 -36.39
CA ALA A 706 16.02 -28.34 -37.13
C ALA A 706 15.06 -27.40 -37.89
N ALA A 707 13.91 -27.91 -38.36
CA ALA A 707 12.90 -27.10 -39.05
C ALA A 707 12.03 -26.23 -38.11
N ARG A 708 12.00 -26.54 -36.81
CA ARG A 708 11.07 -25.93 -35.82
C ARG A 708 11.74 -25.51 -34.51
N GLY A 709 12.98 -25.92 -34.24
CA GLY A 709 13.63 -25.67 -32.95
C GLY A 709 15.09 -25.28 -33.10
N ILE A 710 15.55 -24.38 -32.24
CA ILE A 710 16.98 -24.07 -32.06
C ILE A 710 17.34 -24.20 -30.57
N VAL A 711 18.49 -24.81 -30.30
CA VAL A 711 19.07 -24.89 -28.96
C VAL A 711 20.32 -24.02 -28.92
N CYS A 712 20.38 -23.13 -27.94
CA CYS A 712 21.51 -22.24 -27.70
C CYS A 712 22.16 -22.61 -26.38
N THR A 713 23.43 -23.04 -26.41
CA THR A 713 24.20 -23.33 -25.19
C THR A 713 25.01 -22.18 -24.64
N GLN A 714 25.12 -21.12 -25.43
CA GLN A 714 25.72 -19.86 -25.01
C GLN A 714 24.66 -18.96 -24.37
N TRP A 715 25.12 -17.90 -23.71
CA TRP A 715 24.21 -16.90 -23.14
C TRP A 715 23.30 -16.30 -24.22
N VAL A 716 22.03 -16.10 -23.87
CA VAL A 716 21.00 -15.54 -24.74
C VAL A 716 20.48 -14.25 -24.10
N PRO A 717 20.32 -13.14 -24.86
CA PRO A 717 19.72 -11.91 -24.35
C PRO A 717 18.22 -12.11 -24.13
N GLN A 718 17.85 -12.68 -22.98
CA GLN A 718 16.50 -13.13 -22.65
C GLN A 718 15.42 -12.07 -22.88
N LEU A 719 15.63 -10.83 -22.41
CA LEU A 719 14.70 -9.71 -22.62
C LEU A 719 14.43 -9.45 -24.11
N ARG A 720 15.46 -9.50 -24.97
CA ARG A 720 15.30 -9.31 -26.42
C ARG A 720 14.55 -10.47 -27.07
N VAL A 721 14.76 -11.69 -26.61
CA VAL A 721 14.00 -12.86 -27.09
C VAL A 721 12.54 -12.74 -26.66
N LEU A 722 12.27 -12.45 -25.39
CA LEU A 722 10.91 -12.24 -24.89
C LEU A 722 10.22 -11.07 -25.60
N ALA A 723 10.91 -9.99 -25.93
CA ALA A 723 10.34 -8.87 -26.69
C ALA A 723 10.00 -9.21 -28.15
N HIS A 724 10.55 -10.28 -28.71
CA HIS A 724 10.44 -10.58 -30.14
C HIS A 724 9.01 -10.98 -30.54
N ARG A 725 8.49 -10.43 -31.65
CA ARG A 725 7.11 -10.66 -32.17
C ARG A 725 6.74 -12.14 -32.32
N ALA A 726 7.71 -12.98 -32.65
CA ALA A 726 7.50 -14.41 -32.85
C ALA A 726 7.24 -15.19 -31.55
N VAL A 727 7.68 -14.68 -30.40
CA VAL A 727 7.52 -15.38 -29.12
C VAL A 727 6.09 -15.24 -28.62
N GLY A 728 5.43 -16.37 -28.42
CA GLY A 728 4.04 -16.50 -27.99
C GLY A 728 3.83 -17.13 -26.63
N GLY A 729 4.88 -17.66 -26.00
CA GLY A 729 4.83 -18.25 -24.67
C GLY A 729 6.23 -18.44 -24.09
N PHE A 730 6.30 -18.63 -22.78
CA PHE A 730 7.56 -18.78 -22.06
C PHE A 730 7.54 -19.99 -21.12
N LEU A 731 8.42 -20.97 -21.39
CA LEU A 731 8.71 -22.07 -20.48
C LEU A 731 9.82 -21.64 -19.52
N THR A 732 9.45 -21.53 -18.24
CA THR A 732 10.31 -21.00 -17.18
C THR A 732 10.31 -21.88 -15.94
N HIS A 733 11.42 -21.84 -15.21
CA HIS A 733 11.54 -22.36 -13.86
C HIS A 733 10.79 -21.56 -12.78
N CYS A 734 10.09 -20.48 -13.16
CA CYS A 734 9.36 -19.60 -12.23
C CYS A 734 10.21 -18.84 -11.23
N GLY A 735 11.52 -18.68 -11.48
CA GLY A 735 12.33 -17.73 -10.69
C GLY A 735 11.76 -16.31 -10.79
N TRP A 736 11.70 -15.60 -9.67
CA TRP A 736 10.99 -14.31 -9.58
C TRP A 736 11.45 -13.28 -10.61
N GLY A 737 12.75 -13.21 -10.88
CA GLY A 737 13.30 -12.36 -11.94
C GLY A 737 12.75 -12.69 -13.34
N SER A 738 12.78 -13.96 -13.74
CA SER A 738 12.24 -14.39 -15.04
C SER A 738 10.72 -14.23 -15.14
N THR A 739 10.01 -14.41 -14.03
CA THR A 739 8.57 -14.16 -13.97
C THR A 739 8.24 -12.67 -14.18
N ILE A 740 8.98 -11.77 -13.53
CA ILE A 740 8.87 -10.32 -13.74
C ILE A 740 9.16 -9.93 -15.21
N GLU A 741 10.22 -10.47 -15.81
CA GLU A 741 10.53 -10.21 -17.22
C GLU A 741 9.39 -10.66 -18.14
N SER A 742 8.70 -11.75 -17.81
CA SER A 742 7.53 -12.19 -18.56
C SER A 742 6.34 -11.24 -18.42
N PHE A 743 6.15 -10.63 -17.24
CA PHE A 743 5.09 -9.64 -17.04
C PHE A 743 5.26 -8.43 -17.96
N GLN A 744 6.49 -8.03 -18.28
CA GLN A 744 6.75 -6.90 -19.18
C GLN A 744 6.21 -7.13 -20.61
N PHE A 745 6.11 -8.39 -21.04
CA PHE A 745 5.70 -8.73 -22.41
C PHE A 745 4.36 -9.47 -22.50
N GLY A 746 3.76 -9.83 -21.36
CA GLY A 746 2.44 -10.47 -21.29
C GLY A 746 2.39 -11.87 -21.90
N HIS A 747 3.47 -12.65 -21.79
CA HIS A 747 3.49 -14.03 -22.31
C HIS A 747 2.81 -15.00 -21.34
N PRO A 748 1.99 -15.94 -21.86
CA PRO A 748 1.53 -17.05 -21.06
C PRO A 748 2.69 -18.00 -20.70
N LEU A 749 2.62 -18.61 -19.53
CA LEU A 749 3.71 -19.39 -18.95
C LEU A 749 3.49 -20.91 -19.06
N VAL A 750 4.55 -21.64 -19.37
CA VAL A 750 4.70 -23.06 -19.02
C VAL A 750 5.67 -23.13 -17.84
N MET A 751 5.21 -23.65 -16.72
CA MET A 751 5.88 -23.47 -15.42
C MET A 751 6.50 -24.78 -14.94
N LEU A 752 7.80 -24.77 -14.67
CA LEU A 752 8.57 -25.95 -14.26
C LEU A 752 9.45 -25.61 -13.04
N PRO A 753 8.87 -25.43 -11.83
CA PRO A 753 9.61 -25.02 -10.64
C PRO A 753 10.59 -26.09 -10.15
N PHE A 754 11.68 -25.69 -9.49
CA PHE A 754 12.70 -26.59 -8.94
C PHE A 754 13.12 -26.28 -7.49
N ILE A 755 13.30 -25.00 -7.13
CA ILE A 755 13.92 -24.59 -5.85
C ILE A 755 13.28 -23.32 -5.29
N VAL A 756 13.58 -23.02 -4.01
CA VAL A 756 13.19 -21.76 -3.33
C VAL A 756 11.67 -21.56 -3.41
N ASP A 757 11.21 -20.38 -3.86
CA ASP A 757 9.82 -19.97 -3.95
C ASP A 757 9.19 -20.24 -5.32
N GLN A 758 9.89 -20.94 -6.22
CA GLN A 758 9.41 -21.19 -7.58
C GLN A 758 8.07 -21.91 -7.62
N GLY A 759 7.85 -22.88 -6.71
CA GLY A 759 6.56 -23.58 -6.59
C GLY A 759 5.43 -22.66 -6.12
N LEU A 760 5.71 -21.74 -5.19
CA LEU A 760 4.75 -20.73 -4.73
C LEU A 760 4.40 -19.74 -5.85
N ILE A 761 5.39 -19.34 -6.64
CA ILE A 761 5.20 -18.48 -7.81
C ILE A 761 4.36 -19.20 -8.86
N ALA A 762 4.71 -20.45 -9.21
CA ALA A 762 3.97 -21.25 -10.18
C ALA A 762 2.50 -21.37 -9.79
N GLU A 763 2.23 -21.64 -8.51
CA GLU A 763 0.88 -21.72 -7.98
C GLU A 763 0.14 -20.37 -8.07
N ALA A 764 0.78 -19.29 -7.67
CA ALA A 764 0.21 -17.95 -7.72
C ALA A 764 -0.14 -17.52 -9.16
N MET A 765 0.68 -17.93 -10.15
CA MET A 765 0.45 -17.64 -11.57
C MET A 765 -0.61 -18.56 -12.17
N ALA A 766 -0.64 -19.84 -11.80
CA ALA A 766 -1.68 -20.78 -12.20
C ALA A 766 -3.06 -20.34 -11.68
N ALA A 767 -3.15 -19.90 -10.42
CA ALA A 767 -4.40 -19.40 -9.83
C ALA A 767 -4.95 -18.15 -10.54
N ARG A 768 -4.06 -17.31 -11.11
CA ARG A 768 -4.46 -16.18 -11.97
C ARG A 768 -4.89 -16.63 -13.36
N GLY A 769 -4.51 -17.84 -13.76
CA GLY A 769 -4.75 -18.39 -15.08
C GLY A 769 -3.88 -17.72 -16.14
N ILE A 770 -2.63 -17.43 -15.82
CA ILE A 770 -1.65 -16.89 -16.79
C ILE A 770 -0.67 -17.95 -17.29
N GLY A 771 -0.75 -19.18 -16.78
CA GLY A 771 0.12 -20.27 -17.18
C GLY A 771 -0.32 -21.64 -16.69
N VAL A 772 0.38 -22.65 -17.18
CA VAL A 772 0.17 -24.06 -16.86
C VAL A 772 1.45 -24.63 -16.25
N GLU A 773 1.33 -25.25 -15.08
CA GLU A 773 2.42 -26.01 -14.48
C GLU A 773 2.58 -27.37 -15.16
N VAL A 774 3.82 -27.76 -15.42
CA VAL A 774 4.15 -29.12 -15.90
C VAL A 774 3.82 -30.11 -14.78
N ALA A 775 3.03 -31.13 -15.12
CA ALA A 775 2.72 -32.19 -14.18
C ALA A 775 4.01 -32.90 -13.73
N ARG A 776 4.06 -33.26 -12.45
CA ARG A 776 5.15 -34.08 -11.90
C ARG A 776 4.54 -35.14 -11.01
N ASN A 777 5.20 -36.29 -10.94
CA ASN A 777 4.86 -37.38 -10.03
C ASN A 777 5.15 -37.00 -8.57
N ASP A 778 4.75 -37.85 -7.64
CA ASP A 778 4.95 -37.66 -6.19
C ASP A 778 6.43 -37.59 -5.79
N ASP A 779 7.32 -38.23 -6.58
CA ASP A 779 8.79 -38.16 -6.43
C ASP A 779 9.40 -36.88 -7.01
N GLY A 780 8.58 -36.00 -7.61
CA GLY A 780 8.99 -34.74 -8.22
C GLY A 780 9.53 -34.85 -9.64
N LEU A 781 9.56 -36.04 -10.25
CA LEU A 781 10.00 -36.21 -11.64
C LEU A 781 8.88 -35.83 -12.63
N PHE A 782 9.27 -35.29 -13.78
CA PHE A 782 8.39 -35.06 -14.92
C PHE A 782 8.84 -35.91 -16.10
N HIS A 783 7.91 -36.28 -16.97
CA HIS A 783 8.20 -36.99 -18.20
C HIS A 783 7.90 -36.12 -19.43
N ARG A 784 8.42 -36.55 -20.58
CA ARG A 784 8.21 -35.89 -21.88
C ARG A 784 6.73 -35.64 -22.20
N ASP A 785 5.84 -36.54 -21.79
CA ASP A 785 4.41 -36.41 -22.06
C ASP A 785 3.79 -35.26 -21.25
N ASP A 786 4.25 -35.05 -20.01
CA ASP A 786 3.82 -33.95 -19.14
C ASP A 786 4.25 -32.60 -19.72
N VAL A 787 5.51 -32.52 -20.17
CA VAL A 787 6.06 -31.35 -20.86
C VAL A 787 5.27 -31.09 -22.13
N ALA A 788 5.06 -32.10 -22.97
CA ALA A 788 4.36 -31.95 -24.23
C ALA A 788 2.89 -31.53 -24.04
N ALA A 789 2.23 -32.05 -23.01
CA ALA A 789 0.86 -31.67 -22.64
C ALA A 789 0.80 -30.21 -22.20
N ALA A 790 1.64 -29.77 -21.26
CA ALA A 790 1.66 -28.39 -20.78
C ALA A 790 1.99 -27.39 -21.91
N VAL A 791 2.97 -27.72 -22.77
CA VAL A 791 3.34 -26.89 -23.92
C VAL A 791 2.20 -26.78 -24.92
N ARG A 792 1.48 -27.86 -25.23
CA ARG A 792 0.33 -27.84 -26.14
C ARG A 792 -0.84 -27.03 -25.59
N ARG A 793 -1.15 -27.15 -24.30
CA ARG A 793 -2.20 -26.35 -23.64
C ARG A 793 -1.96 -24.84 -23.80
N VAL A 794 -0.70 -24.41 -23.70
CA VAL A 794 -0.33 -22.99 -23.83
C VAL A 794 -0.22 -22.54 -25.29
N MET A 795 0.39 -23.35 -26.17
CA MET A 795 0.76 -22.91 -27.52
C MET A 795 -0.21 -23.32 -28.63
N VAL A 796 -1.07 -24.32 -28.40
CA VAL A 796 -1.87 -24.98 -29.44
C VAL A 796 -3.36 -24.95 -29.12
N GLU A 797 -3.73 -25.24 -27.87
CA GLU A 797 -5.14 -25.35 -27.47
C GLU A 797 -5.81 -23.98 -27.24
N GLU A 798 -7.15 -23.94 -27.27
CA GLU A 798 -7.91 -22.71 -27.05
C GLU A 798 -7.70 -22.11 -25.65
N GLU A 799 -7.35 -22.94 -24.66
CA GLU A 799 -6.96 -22.47 -23.31
C GLU A 799 -5.81 -21.47 -23.39
N GLY A 800 -4.83 -21.70 -24.25
CA GLY A 800 -3.67 -20.83 -24.46
C GLY A 800 -4.03 -19.39 -24.79
N LYS A 801 -5.10 -19.15 -25.55
CA LYS A 801 -5.58 -17.80 -25.88
C LYS A 801 -6.12 -17.09 -24.63
N VAL A 802 -6.79 -17.82 -23.75
CA VAL A 802 -7.30 -17.29 -22.47
C VAL A 802 -6.13 -16.94 -21.54
N LEU A 803 -5.14 -17.83 -21.46
CA LEU A 803 -3.92 -17.60 -20.67
C LEU A 803 -3.16 -16.37 -21.16
N ALA A 804 -2.99 -16.24 -22.48
CA ALA A 804 -2.30 -15.10 -23.10
C ALA A 804 -3.03 -13.78 -22.84
N ARG A 805 -4.36 -13.75 -22.95
CA ARG A 805 -5.15 -12.56 -22.63
C ARG A 805 -4.96 -12.14 -21.17
N LYS A 806 -5.03 -13.09 -20.23
CA LYS A 806 -4.84 -12.80 -18.80
C LYS A 806 -3.41 -12.38 -18.47
N ALA A 807 -2.41 -12.98 -19.12
CA ALA A 807 -1.02 -12.56 -19.00
C ALA A 807 -0.84 -11.12 -19.49
N LYS A 808 -1.52 -10.74 -20.58
CA LYS A 808 -1.55 -9.37 -21.09
C LYS A 808 -2.27 -8.40 -20.15
N GLU A 809 -3.42 -8.78 -19.59
CA GLU A 809 -4.13 -7.96 -18.58
C GLU A 809 -3.22 -7.68 -17.36
N LEU A 810 -2.51 -8.70 -16.85
CA LEU A 810 -1.56 -8.51 -15.76
C LEU A 810 -0.37 -7.62 -16.18
N SER A 811 0.14 -7.83 -17.40
CA SER A 811 1.19 -7.00 -17.99
C SER A 811 0.81 -5.53 -18.06
N ASP A 812 -0.43 -5.22 -18.43
CA ASP A 812 -0.92 -3.83 -18.51
C ASP A 812 -1.03 -3.20 -17.12
N ILE A 813 -1.41 -3.98 -16.10
CA ILE A 813 -1.49 -3.51 -14.71
C ILE A 813 -0.11 -3.22 -14.14
N VAL A 814 0.82 -4.18 -14.20
CA VAL A 814 2.16 -4.02 -13.60
C VAL A 814 3.10 -3.21 -14.49
N GLY A 815 2.71 -3.03 -15.75
CA GLY A 815 3.42 -2.28 -16.79
C GLY A 815 3.37 -0.77 -16.61
N ASP A 816 2.54 -0.27 -15.71
CA ASP A 816 2.43 1.16 -15.41
C ASP A 816 3.74 1.69 -14.83
N ARG A 817 4.50 2.41 -15.67
CA ARG A 817 5.81 2.96 -15.29
C ARG A 817 5.70 4.04 -14.23
N GLU A 818 4.65 4.86 -14.25
CA GLU A 818 4.47 5.91 -13.26
C GLU A 818 4.25 5.29 -11.88
N GLN A 819 3.37 4.29 -11.80
CA GLN A 819 3.14 3.54 -10.58
C GLN A 819 4.40 2.81 -10.08
N GLN A 820 5.19 2.20 -10.97
CA GLN A 820 6.45 1.55 -10.61
C GLN A 820 7.49 2.56 -10.07
N GLU A 821 7.58 3.77 -10.64
CA GLU A 821 8.45 4.82 -10.12
C GLU A 821 7.94 5.41 -8.79
N MET A 822 6.62 5.48 -8.60
CA MET A 822 6.03 5.93 -7.34
C MET A 822 6.44 5.04 -6.15
N TYR A 823 6.53 3.71 -6.32
CA TYR A 823 7.03 2.84 -5.25
C TYR A 823 8.47 3.17 -4.83
N LEU A 824 9.31 3.59 -5.79
CA LEU A 824 10.68 4.01 -5.51
C LEU A 824 10.70 5.38 -4.81
N ASP A 825 9.81 6.29 -5.17
CA ASP A 825 9.68 7.59 -4.49
C ASP A 825 9.19 7.43 -3.06
N GLU A 826 8.20 6.54 -2.83
CA GLU A 826 7.75 6.15 -1.49
C GLU A 826 8.88 5.52 -0.69
N LEU A 827 9.63 4.59 -1.29
CA LEU A 827 10.81 3.99 -0.66
C LEU A 827 11.81 5.06 -0.21
N VAL A 828 12.11 6.05 -1.05
CA VAL A 828 12.98 7.18 -0.67
C VAL A 828 12.39 7.95 0.50
N GLY A 829 11.08 8.21 0.49
CA GLY A 829 10.37 8.83 1.62
C GLY A 829 10.55 8.05 2.93
N TYR A 830 10.43 6.72 2.90
CA TYR A 830 10.70 5.86 4.05
C TYR A 830 12.17 5.89 4.48
N LEU A 831 13.12 5.83 3.55
CA LEU A 831 14.54 5.94 3.88
C LEU A 831 14.88 7.29 4.52
N GLN A 832 14.18 8.37 4.17
CA GLN A 832 14.38 9.67 4.80
C GLN A 832 13.72 9.74 6.19
N LEU A 833 12.49 9.25 6.31
CA LEU A 833 11.72 9.26 7.56
C LEU A 833 12.35 8.39 8.65
N TYR A 834 12.95 7.26 8.26
CA TYR A 834 13.55 6.27 9.17
C TYR A 834 15.08 6.34 9.22
N LYS A 835 15.72 7.38 8.67
CA LYS A 835 17.15 7.67 8.88
C LYS A 835 17.36 8.09 10.33
#